data_AF-A0A327HQX7-F1
#
_entry.id   AF-A0A327HQX7-F1
#
_cell.length_a   1.000
_cell.length_b   1.000
_cell.length_c   1.000
_cell.angle_alpha   90.00
_cell.angle_beta   90.00
_cell.angle_gamma   90.00
#
_symmetry.space_group_name_H-M   'P 1'
#
loop_
_entity.id
_entity.type
_entity.pdbx_description
1 polymer ?
#
loop_
_entity_poly.entity_id
_entity_poly.type
_entity_poly.pdbx_seq_one_letter_code
_entity_poly.pdbx_strand_id
1 'polypeptide(L)'
;MSRRSNAHSMCWIVIVSFLISTLPISNDTIRSTSAEIPNHVVINEILVSPNKEDYNGTDWNGDGKFGLYTDMFLELYNPTSNDINISNWILEVSGEDGSQSCSIGWDTILPSGEYLVFYRVDSDLEFNYFTGNTVKVLDTSNNLLDSFSFEAYDSDWDISYGRDSEGNWSKIDPPTPGISNSEVWPSEDGGPGTNHPIGSCYPNTGDLYHDGSYVLKGRIVTMESEGSVIDYGNVMVTNGLIEAIWEDGSIPSEINLQGIPIVETAGTIYPGIIDAHNHIHYNMVPLWDYSLDHRNGDFYENRYQWRNNPTYSIDVTGAKSLIQGWDYWDLEHESMKYVEVRAIAGGTTAVQGNPTSDDDEFASILARNIEYYNFGRDYMHTKVTELEDDYIGNHIKNGNQSGELDAWFLHLAEGTDESSRAEFDILVNNELLVGELMLIHGTGLGQPEFSAMGDVGADLVWSPTSNLLLYGDTTDVVTAKQEGVTISLAPDWSPSGTKNPLHELKMADWLDSNRFGDVFTDYELVQMVTSNPADGMNWNEHVGRIKVGLSADLMVVDSFRNDPYRNLIESIDPDMKLTIVGGLPLFGDEFLLTQLGVGSEVILGNGFSKSVDITFNGVPKGGQTWSSISQDLENAMKFDMNEMYDSFNYANTMTFSEFEDWFNGKYPGLSGGTHLDSVFTYGDDYYFETLNKSIPFNSLGNIDLWSAYYNIELNDNGYRLNSEINNVDTDEDGYSDWTDAFPNDPTEWYDSDGDGVGNNKDPCPNDALDDTDNDGVCGDQDDFPYDADETKDSDNDGVGDNSDLCPSEDASNKDVDQDGCIDESENNSNDGNSQNDAVCSFGQVKNVDCNDCVCSNSGDWVCTEKACEQASSLESESSQKTTLIVIIIALIFITIISVTLFLGSRKNNSDFSQWDSTEEVKMKLPPRKPPA
;
A
#
# COMPACT_ATOMS: atom_id res chain seq x y z
N MET A 1 55.94 -29.90 -21.29
CA MET A 1 57.09 -30.82 -21.09
C MET A 1 57.06 -31.35 -19.67
N SER A 2 57.13 -32.68 -19.52
CA SER A 2 57.58 -33.47 -18.34
C SER A 2 57.22 -32.98 -16.92
N ARG A 3 56.29 -33.62 -16.20
CA ARG A 3 56.41 -34.88 -15.39
C ARG A 3 57.44 -34.86 -14.23
N ARG A 4 56.95 -35.44 -13.11
CA ARG A 4 57.61 -36.11 -11.95
C ARG A 4 57.81 -35.23 -10.70
N SER A 5 57.28 -35.54 -9.51
CA SER A 5 57.00 -36.76 -8.71
C SER A 5 57.71 -36.55 -7.36
N ASN A 6 56.98 -36.41 -6.25
CA ASN A 6 56.58 -37.48 -5.32
C ASN A 6 57.73 -38.27 -4.66
N ALA A 7 57.72 -38.16 -3.32
CA ALA A 7 57.72 -39.25 -2.35
C ALA A 7 59.02 -39.99 -1.97
N HIS A 8 59.19 -40.18 -0.66
CA HIS A 8 59.38 -41.45 0.07
C HIS A 8 59.58 -41.13 1.57
N SER A 9 59.15 -41.89 2.59
CA SER A 9 58.45 -43.18 2.74
C SER A 9 58.09 -43.30 4.25
N MET A 10 56.84 -43.61 4.64
CA MET A 10 56.26 -44.95 4.96
C MET A 10 56.74 -45.66 6.25
N CYS A 11 55.78 -45.99 7.15
CA CYS A 11 55.54 -47.36 7.69
C CYS A 11 54.14 -47.46 8.40
N TRP A 12 53.14 -48.21 7.88
CA TRP A 12 52.50 -49.48 8.38
C TRP A 12 51.59 -49.34 9.65
N ILE A 13 50.37 -49.91 9.87
CA ILE A 13 49.55 -51.00 9.28
C ILE A 13 48.07 -51.05 9.87
N VAL A 14 47.06 -51.49 9.06
CA VAL A 14 45.79 -52.28 9.27
C VAL A 14 44.73 -51.92 10.36
N ILE A 15 43.55 -51.34 10.01
CA ILE A 15 42.17 -51.84 9.65
C ILE A 15 41.19 -52.12 10.83
N VAL A 16 40.00 -51.47 10.73
CA VAL A 16 38.82 -51.42 11.60
C VAL A 16 37.61 -52.06 10.90
N SER A 17 36.68 -52.68 11.66
CA SER A 17 35.26 -52.90 11.28
C SER A 17 34.36 -53.17 12.50
N PHE A 18 33.07 -52.83 12.35
CA PHE A 18 31.90 -52.92 13.25
C PHE A 18 31.80 -51.80 14.32
N LEU A 19 30.73 -50.98 14.45
CA LEU A 19 29.29 -51.17 14.22
C LEU A 19 28.58 -49.80 13.96
N ILE A 20 27.61 -49.81 13.04
CA ILE A 20 26.62 -48.76 12.73
C ILE A 20 25.23 -49.28 13.18
N SER A 21 24.27 -48.36 13.39
CA SER A 21 22.81 -48.50 13.70
C SER A 21 22.50 -48.17 15.17
N THR A 22 21.54 -47.32 15.52
CA THR A 22 20.19 -47.11 14.97
C THR A 22 19.69 -45.66 15.18
N LEU A 23 19.40 -44.94 14.10
CA LEU A 23 18.43 -43.84 14.07
C LEU A 23 17.44 -44.18 12.93
N PRO A 24 16.14 -43.91 13.09
CA PRO A 24 15.13 -44.36 12.14
C PRO A 24 15.31 -43.60 10.82
N ILE A 25 15.75 -44.34 9.81
CA ILE A 25 15.61 -43.95 8.42
C ILE A 25 14.16 -44.28 8.08
N SER A 26 13.29 -43.29 7.95
CA SER A 26 12.11 -43.40 7.08
C SER A 26 12.65 -43.53 5.65
N ASN A 27 12.96 -44.77 5.29
CA ASN A 27 13.05 -45.18 3.90
C ASN A 27 11.60 -45.24 3.41
N ASP A 28 11.04 -44.09 3.02
CA ASP A 28 10.09 -44.16 1.92
C ASP A 28 10.91 -44.47 0.67
N THR A 29 11.02 -45.77 0.48
CA THR A 29 11.23 -46.35 -0.83
C THR A 29 10.20 -45.70 -1.73
N ILE A 30 10.64 -45.01 -2.79
CA ILE A 30 9.76 -44.69 -3.92
C ILE A 30 9.22 -46.02 -4.42
N ARG A 31 8.08 -46.43 -3.87
CA ARG A 31 7.05 -47.08 -4.66
C ARG A 31 6.56 -45.99 -5.58
N SER A 32 6.61 -46.25 -6.89
CA SER A 32 5.75 -45.56 -7.84
C SER A 32 4.29 -45.80 -7.40
N THR A 33 3.80 -44.97 -6.52
CA THR A 33 2.38 -44.61 -6.49
C THR A 33 2.32 -43.38 -7.38
N SER A 34 1.54 -43.46 -8.45
CA SER A 34 1.13 -42.29 -9.23
C SER A 34 0.84 -41.15 -8.26
N ALA A 35 1.49 -39.99 -8.40
CA ALA A 35 1.07 -38.82 -7.67
C ALA A 35 -0.42 -38.64 -7.97
N GLU A 36 -1.26 -38.63 -6.93
CA GLU A 36 -2.66 -38.30 -7.14
C GLU A 36 -2.71 -36.91 -7.76
N ILE A 37 -3.50 -36.78 -8.83
CA ILE A 37 -3.72 -35.50 -9.48
C ILE A 37 -4.21 -34.52 -8.40
N PRO A 38 -3.53 -33.37 -8.20
CA PRO A 38 -3.92 -32.38 -7.21
C PRO A 38 -5.39 -31.98 -7.36
N ASN A 39 -6.12 -31.81 -6.25
CA ASN A 39 -7.53 -31.40 -6.26
C ASN A 39 -7.69 -29.87 -6.14
N HIS A 40 -6.71 -29.11 -6.61
CA HIS A 40 -6.66 -27.65 -6.66
C HIS A 40 -5.79 -27.23 -7.86
N VAL A 41 -5.84 -25.95 -8.23
CA VAL A 41 -4.99 -25.37 -9.29
C VAL A 41 -3.52 -25.42 -8.88
N VAL A 42 -2.64 -25.76 -9.81
CA VAL A 42 -1.20 -25.94 -9.55
C VAL A 42 -0.34 -25.16 -10.53
N ILE A 43 0.92 -24.94 -10.17
CA ILE A 43 1.93 -24.42 -11.08
C ILE A 43 2.28 -25.53 -12.08
N ASN A 44 2.12 -25.28 -13.38
CA ASN A 44 2.38 -26.26 -14.44
C ASN A 44 3.72 -26.08 -15.13
N GLU A 45 4.08 -24.84 -15.49
CA GLU A 45 5.28 -24.53 -16.27
C GLU A 45 5.85 -23.15 -15.87
N ILE A 46 7.18 -23.01 -15.85
CA ILE A 46 7.90 -21.76 -15.55
C ILE A 46 9.07 -21.60 -16.53
N LEU A 47 9.10 -20.48 -17.27
CA LEU A 47 10.22 -20.10 -18.12
C LEU A 47 11.01 -18.95 -17.50
N VAL A 48 12.21 -19.27 -16.98
CA VAL A 48 13.10 -18.30 -16.28
C VAL A 48 14.04 -17.57 -17.26
N SER A 49 14.40 -18.17 -18.38
CA SER A 49 15.45 -17.64 -19.26
C SER A 49 15.04 -17.68 -20.72
N PRO A 50 14.05 -16.88 -21.14
CA PRO A 50 13.74 -16.71 -22.55
C PRO A 50 14.90 -16.04 -23.28
N ASN A 51 15.12 -16.44 -24.52
CA ASN A 51 16.22 -15.97 -25.33
C ASN A 51 15.84 -14.73 -26.15
N LYS A 52 16.83 -13.94 -26.58
CA LYS A 52 16.58 -12.69 -27.35
C LYS A 52 16.55 -12.97 -28.86
N GLU A 53 15.96 -12.07 -29.64
CA GLU A 53 15.85 -12.18 -31.11
C GLU A 53 17.21 -12.53 -31.79
N ASP A 54 18.28 -11.84 -31.40
CA ASP A 54 19.65 -12.04 -31.92
C ASP A 54 20.20 -13.47 -31.74
N TYR A 55 19.57 -14.26 -30.88
CA TYR A 55 19.96 -15.62 -30.52
C TYR A 55 18.87 -16.65 -30.86
N ASN A 56 17.98 -16.32 -31.80
CA ASN A 56 16.81 -17.11 -32.20
C ASN A 56 15.82 -17.33 -31.05
N GLY A 57 15.57 -16.29 -30.24
CA GLY A 57 14.49 -16.29 -29.27
C GLY A 57 13.12 -16.52 -29.90
N THR A 58 12.22 -17.07 -29.10
CA THR A 58 10.83 -17.32 -29.48
C THR A 58 9.96 -16.29 -28.78
N ASP A 59 9.10 -15.63 -29.55
CA ASP A 59 8.06 -14.72 -29.05
C ASP A 59 6.88 -15.57 -28.58
N TRP A 60 6.86 -15.88 -27.29
CA TRP A 60 5.94 -16.81 -26.67
C TRP A 60 4.55 -16.21 -26.47
N ASN A 61 4.45 -14.90 -26.24
CA ASN A 61 3.17 -14.19 -26.07
C ASN A 61 2.64 -13.55 -27.36
N GLY A 62 3.45 -13.44 -28.41
CA GLY A 62 3.07 -12.94 -29.73
C GLY A 62 3.02 -11.41 -29.83
N ASP A 63 3.71 -10.69 -28.94
CA ASP A 63 3.72 -9.22 -28.89
C ASP A 63 4.73 -8.57 -29.87
N GLY A 64 5.57 -9.39 -30.50
CA GLY A 64 6.63 -8.96 -31.42
C GLY A 64 7.92 -8.48 -30.75
N LYS A 65 8.01 -8.56 -29.43
CA LYS A 65 9.22 -8.34 -28.61
C LYS A 65 9.80 -9.70 -28.18
N PHE A 66 11.04 -9.71 -27.70
CA PHE A 66 11.74 -10.96 -27.35
C PHE A 66 12.55 -10.84 -26.06
N GLY A 67 12.52 -11.89 -25.25
CA GLY A 67 13.43 -12.14 -24.15
C GLY A 67 12.90 -11.75 -22.77
N LEU A 68 13.82 -11.59 -21.82
CA LEU A 68 13.55 -11.61 -20.38
C LEU A 68 12.57 -10.57 -19.81
N TYR A 69 12.22 -9.54 -20.58
CA TYR A 69 11.26 -8.50 -20.16
C TYR A 69 9.84 -8.74 -20.68
N THR A 70 9.64 -9.73 -21.55
CA THR A 70 8.31 -10.03 -22.12
C THR A 70 7.97 -11.52 -22.01
N ASP A 71 8.84 -12.39 -22.50
CA ASP A 71 8.58 -13.82 -22.69
C ASP A 71 8.77 -14.69 -21.45
N MET A 72 9.22 -14.11 -20.35
CA MET A 72 9.35 -14.83 -19.09
C MET A 72 7.95 -15.12 -18.57
N PHE A 73 7.65 -16.35 -18.14
CA PHE A 73 6.29 -16.69 -17.75
C PHE A 73 6.17 -17.72 -16.63
N LEU A 74 5.01 -17.65 -15.97
CA LEU A 74 4.46 -18.63 -15.03
C LEU A 74 3.14 -19.17 -15.59
N GLU A 75 2.94 -20.47 -15.58
CA GLU A 75 1.69 -21.09 -16.01
C GLU A 75 0.99 -21.84 -14.87
N LEU A 76 -0.32 -21.64 -14.77
CA LEU A 76 -1.21 -22.38 -13.89
C LEU A 76 -2.05 -23.39 -14.69
N TYR A 77 -2.37 -24.51 -14.05
CA TYR A 77 -3.25 -25.55 -14.60
C TYR A 77 -4.33 -25.92 -13.59
N ASN A 78 -5.58 -26.08 -14.06
CA ASN A 78 -6.67 -26.60 -13.25
C ASN A 78 -6.88 -28.10 -13.52
N PRO A 79 -6.28 -29.00 -12.71
CA PRO A 79 -6.48 -30.44 -12.83
C PRO A 79 -7.84 -30.95 -12.35
N THR A 80 -8.66 -30.09 -11.73
CA THR A 80 -9.91 -30.52 -11.08
C THR A 80 -11.03 -30.70 -12.11
N SER A 81 -12.14 -31.30 -11.68
CA SER A 81 -13.33 -31.52 -12.53
C SER A 81 -14.30 -30.34 -12.57
N ASN A 82 -13.98 -29.22 -11.93
CA ASN A 82 -14.83 -28.03 -11.87
C ASN A 82 -14.02 -26.80 -12.29
N ASP A 83 -14.72 -25.80 -12.80
CA ASP A 83 -14.13 -24.48 -13.01
C ASP A 83 -13.81 -23.86 -11.65
N ILE A 84 -12.62 -23.26 -11.51
CA ILE A 84 -12.17 -22.64 -10.27
C ILE A 84 -12.04 -21.15 -10.52
N ASN A 85 -12.70 -20.35 -9.69
CA ASN A 85 -12.45 -18.92 -9.64
C ASN A 85 -11.14 -18.68 -8.87
N ILE A 86 -10.12 -18.19 -9.57
CA ILE A 86 -8.80 -17.87 -9.03
C ILE A 86 -8.58 -16.36 -8.89
N SER A 87 -9.65 -15.58 -8.97
CA SER A 87 -9.61 -14.13 -8.72
C SER A 87 -9.00 -13.83 -7.36
N ASN A 88 -8.13 -12.82 -7.31
CA ASN A 88 -7.46 -12.35 -6.10
C ASN A 88 -6.52 -13.37 -5.43
N TRP A 89 -6.18 -14.46 -6.12
CA TRP A 89 -5.13 -15.35 -5.65
C TRP A 89 -3.77 -14.66 -5.86
N ILE A 90 -2.83 -14.94 -4.97
CA ILE A 90 -1.52 -14.29 -4.99
C ILE A 90 -0.50 -15.21 -5.64
N LEU A 91 0.24 -14.66 -6.60
CA LEU A 91 1.44 -15.25 -7.19
C LEU A 91 2.64 -14.56 -6.54
N GLU A 92 3.43 -15.29 -5.76
CA GLU A 92 4.56 -14.74 -5.02
C GLU A 92 5.87 -15.34 -5.52
N VAL A 93 6.89 -14.50 -5.69
CA VAL A 93 8.27 -14.93 -5.99
C VAL A 93 9.18 -14.49 -4.86
N SER A 94 9.78 -15.46 -4.15
CA SER A 94 10.64 -15.21 -2.99
C SER A 94 12.11 -15.54 -3.28
N GLY A 95 13.02 -14.71 -2.76
CA GLY A 95 14.50 -14.81 -2.91
C GLY A 95 15.19 -13.49 -2.51
N GLU A 96 16.53 -13.45 -2.46
CA GLU A 96 17.30 -12.22 -2.09
C GLU A 96 17.04 -11.05 -3.06
N ASP A 97 16.60 -11.34 -4.30
CA ASP A 97 16.28 -10.38 -5.37
C ASP A 97 14.96 -10.78 -6.09
N GLY A 98 13.94 -11.23 -5.37
CA GLY A 98 12.65 -11.66 -5.97
C GLY A 98 11.82 -10.50 -6.54
N SER A 99 10.94 -10.79 -7.50
CA SER A 99 9.97 -9.83 -8.03
C SER A 99 8.81 -9.55 -7.07
N GLN A 100 8.02 -8.52 -7.37
CA GLN A 100 6.78 -8.24 -6.65
C GLN A 100 5.83 -9.45 -6.72
N SER A 101 5.14 -9.74 -5.61
CA SER A 101 3.99 -10.65 -5.66
C SER A 101 2.83 -9.95 -6.34
N CYS A 102 2.08 -10.65 -7.17
CA CYS A 102 0.95 -10.07 -7.88
C CYS A 102 -0.35 -10.83 -7.54
N SER A 103 -1.47 -10.13 -7.56
CA SER A 103 -2.82 -10.64 -7.38
C SER A 103 -3.44 -10.92 -8.76
N ILE A 104 -3.95 -12.13 -8.97
CA ILE A 104 -4.59 -12.53 -10.23
C ILE A 104 -5.86 -11.70 -10.42
N GLY A 105 -6.06 -11.19 -11.64
CA GLY A 105 -7.21 -10.35 -11.99
C GLY A 105 -8.57 -10.94 -11.61
N TRP A 106 -9.56 -10.07 -11.39
CA TRP A 106 -10.92 -10.50 -11.06
C TRP A 106 -11.59 -11.24 -12.23
N ASP A 107 -12.68 -11.93 -11.95
CA ASP A 107 -13.43 -12.78 -12.88
C ASP A 107 -12.57 -13.80 -13.64
N THR A 108 -11.38 -14.09 -13.12
CA THR A 108 -10.50 -15.12 -13.67
C THR A 108 -11.01 -16.47 -13.21
N ILE A 109 -11.87 -17.05 -14.04
CA ILE A 109 -12.30 -18.44 -13.92
C ILE A 109 -11.33 -19.27 -14.75
N LEU A 110 -10.57 -20.16 -14.10
CA LEU A 110 -9.76 -21.17 -14.76
C LEU A 110 -10.61 -22.43 -14.96
N PRO A 111 -11.07 -22.74 -16.19
CA PRO A 111 -11.97 -23.86 -16.42
C PRO A 111 -11.30 -25.21 -16.14
N SER A 112 -12.11 -26.24 -15.88
CA SER A 112 -11.64 -27.60 -15.67
C SER A 112 -10.78 -28.09 -16.85
N GLY A 113 -9.52 -28.45 -16.58
CA GLY A 113 -8.58 -28.99 -17.56
C GLY A 113 -7.88 -27.96 -18.44
N GLU A 114 -8.04 -26.66 -18.18
CA GLU A 114 -7.43 -25.58 -18.96
C GLU A 114 -6.18 -24.99 -18.27
N TYR A 115 -5.41 -24.24 -19.06
CA TYR A 115 -4.17 -23.57 -18.68
C TYR A 115 -4.33 -22.04 -18.72
N LEU A 116 -3.57 -21.34 -17.89
CA LEU A 116 -3.51 -19.88 -17.90
C LEU A 116 -2.07 -19.42 -17.65
N VAL A 117 -1.57 -18.56 -18.53
CA VAL A 117 -0.17 -18.15 -18.57
C VAL A 117 -0.04 -16.68 -18.16
N PHE A 118 0.86 -16.38 -17.24
CA PHE A 118 1.19 -15.04 -16.77
C PHE A 118 2.58 -14.69 -17.28
N TYR A 119 2.66 -13.79 -18.25
CA TYR A 119 3.92 -13.27 -18.76
C TYR A 119 4.41 -12.11 -17.92
N ARG A 120 5.73 -11.92 -17.86
CA ARG A 120 6.34 -10.82 -17.08
C ARG A 120 5.79 -9.47 -17.52
N VAL A 121 5.62 -9.23 -18.81
CA VAL A 121 5.06 -7.96 -19.32
C VAL A 121 3.63 -7.68 -18.85
N ASP A 122 2.90 -8.71 -18.40
CA ASP A 122 1.50 -8.60 -17.94
C ASP A 122 1.35 -8.80 -16.42
N SER A 123 2.43 -9.12 -15.70
CA SER A 123 2.35 -9.56 -14.29
C SER A 123 3.49 -9.10 -13.40
N ASP A 124 4.57 -8.56 -13.97
CA ASP A 124 5.82 -8.20 -13.31
C ASP A 124 6.51 -9.30 -12.51
N LEU A 125 6.10 -10.55 -12.75
CA LEU A 125 6.76 -11.72 -12.20
C LEU A 125 8.14 -11.88 -12.85
N GLU A 126 9.18 -11.60 -12.07
CA GLU A 126 10.57 -11.74 -12.45
C GLU A 126 11.25 -12.91 -11.71
N PHE A 127 11.86 -13.77 -12.52
CA PHE A 127 12.63 -14.93 -12.09
C PHE A 127 14.12 -14.67 -12.31
N ASN A 128 14.88 -14.64 -11.23
CA ASN A 128 16.30 -14.35 -11.21
C ASN A 128 17.14 -15.63 -11.37
N TYR A 129 17.80 -15.74 -12.52
CA TYR A 129 18.76 -16.81 -12.83
C TYR A 129 19.93 -16.88 -11.84
N PHE A 130 20.45 -15.75 -11.38
CA PHE A 130 21.71 -15.68 -10.61
C PHE A 130 21.54 -16.05 -9.15
N THR A 131 20.36 -15.84 -8.58
CA THR A 131 20.07 -16.12 -7.16
C THR A 131 19.18 -17.35 -6.97
N GLY A 132 18.40 -17.74 -7.98
CA GLY A 132 17.31 -18.70 -7.82
C GLY A 132 16.14 -18.08 -7.06
N ASN A 133 14.94 -18.62 -7.25
CA ASN A 133 13.73 -18.17 -6.54
C ASN A 133 12.81 -19.34 -6.18
N THR A 134 11.86 -19.04 -5.30
CA THR A 134 10.70 -19.89 -5.02
C THR A 134 9.43 -19.18 -5.46
N VAL A 135 8.70 -19.79 -6.38
CA VAL A 135 7.37 -19.35 -6.84
C VAL A 135 6.30 -20.02 -5.99
N LYS A 136 5.29 -19.27 -5.56
CA LYS A 136 4.16 -19.75 -4.76
C LYS A 136 2.83 -19.25 -5.33
N VAL A 137 1.79 -20.05 -5.15
CA VAL A 137 0.39 -19.68 -5.40
C VAL A 137 -0.35 -19.72 -4.07
N LEU A 138 -0.93 -18.61 -3.66
CA LEU A 138 -1.74 -18.51 -2.45
C LEU A 138 -3.20 -18.19 -2.80
N ASP A 139 -4.14 -18.74 -2.05
CA ASP A 139 -5.55 -18.35 -2.16
C ASP A 139 -5.84 -16.99 -1.49
N THR A 140 -7.08 -16.51 -1.59
CA THR A 140 -7.53 -15.24 -1.01
C THR A 140 -7.48 -15.19 0.53
N SER A 141 -7.21 -16.32 1.19
CA SER A 141 -7.03 -16.42 2.65
C SER A 141 -5.56 -16.60 3.02
N ASN A 142 -4.63 -16.32 2.09
CA ASN A 142 -3.19 -16.53 2.21
C ASN A 142 -2.77 -17.99 2.48
N ASN A 143 -3.62 -18.98 2.16
CA ASN A 143 -3.20 -20.37 2.23
C ASN A 143 -2.33 -20.72 1.03
N LEU A 144 -1.16 -21.31 1.29
CA LEU A 144 -0.31 -21.83 0.23
C LEU A 144 -0.98 -23.03 -0.47
N LEU A 145 -1.23 -22.90 -1.77
CA LEU A 145 -1.79 -23.96 -2.61
C LEU A 145 -0.70 -24.81 -3.25
N ASP A 146 0.23 -24.18 -3.97
CA ASP A 146 1.35 -24.86 -4.63
C ASP A 146 2.62 -24.00 -4.61
N SER A 147 3.77 -24.64 -4.75
CA SER A 147 5.06 -23.95 -4.82
C SER A 147 6.11 -24.73 -5.61
N PHE A 148 7.05 -23.98 -6.19
CA PHE A 148 8.21 -24.54 -6.88
C PHE A 148 9.45 -23.68 -6.66
N SER A 149 10.57 -24.32 -6.35
CA SER A 149 11.87 -23.67 -6.18
C SER A 149 12.84 -24.14 -7.25
N PHE A 150 13.59 -23.21 -7.83
CA PHE A 150 14.71 -23.50 -8.71
C PHE A 150 16.00 -22.85 -8.19
N GLU A 151 17.13 -23.52 -8.43
CA GLU A 151 18.42 -23.09 -7.90
C GLU A 151 19.07 -22.02 -8.78
N ALA A 152 19.97 -21.24 -8.16
CA ALA A 152 20.84 -20.31 -8.85
C ALA A 152 21.63 -21.02 -9.97
N TYR A 153 21.73 -20.37 -11.11
CA TYR A 153 22.47 -20.80 -12.30
C TYR A 153 21.96 -22.10 -12.97
N ASP A 154 20.73 -22.55 -12.67
CA ASP A 154 20.19 -23.83 -13.18
C ASP A 154 19.34 -23.73 -14.45
N SER A 155 18.71 -22.59 -14.76
CA SER A 155 17.91 -22.47 -15.99
C SER A 155 18.77 -22.41 -17.25
N ASP A 156 18.25 -23.00 -18.32
CA ASP A 156 18.84 -22.98 -19.65
C ASP A 156 18.01 -22.06 -20.56
N TRP A 157 18.62 -21.50 -21.59
CA TRP A 157 17.94 -20.59 -22.53
C TRP A 157 16.84 -21.30 -23.31
N ASP A 158 15.62 -20.74 -23.28
CA ASP A 158 14.40 -21.32 -23.87
C ASP A 158 14.12 -22.75 -23.40
N ILE A 159 14.48 -23.09 -22.16
CA ILE A 159 14.11 -24.37 -21.54
C ILE A 159 13.39 -24.04 -20.22
N SER A 160 12.11 -24.40 -20.17
CA SER A 160 11.27 -24.18 -18.99
C SER A 160 11.37 -25.34 -18.00
N TYR A 161 10.96 -25.09 -16.77
CA TYR A 161 10.60 -26.15 -15.82
C TYR A 161 9.13 -26.47 -16.02
N GLY A 162 8.77 -27.74 -16.21
CA GLY A 162 7.38 -28.14 -16.36
C GLY A 162 7.08 -29.48 -15.70
N ARG A 163 5.83 -29.65 -15.26
CA ARG A 163 5.32 -30.92 -14.71
C ARG A 163 5.03 -31.91 -15.82
N ASP A 164 5.54 -33.13 -15.69
CA ASP A 164 5.17 -34.25 -16.56
C ASP A 164 3.74 -34.77 -16.26
N SER A 165 3.26 -35.73 -17.04
CA SER A 165 1.93 -36.35 -16.86
C SER A 165 1.73 -37.06 -15.52
N GLU A 166 2.81 -37.28 -14.78
CA GLU A 166 2.82 -37.90 -13.45
C GLU A 166 2.98 -36.84 -12.34
N GLY A 167 3.02 -35.54 -12.70
CA GLY A 167 3.13 -34.41 -11.78
C GLY A 167 4.56 -34.07 -11.35
N ASN A 168 5.59 -34.74 -11.89
CA ASN A 168 6.99 -34.52 -11.52
C ASN A 168 7.60 -33.38 -12.33
N TRP A 169 8.44 -32.57 -11.68
CA TRP A 169 9.17 -31.49 -12.34
C TRP A 169 10.29 -32.02 -13.24
N SER A 170 10.35 -31.49 -14.47
CA SER A 170 11.38 -31.78 -15.46
C SER A 170 11.69 -30.54 -16.31
N LYS A 171 12.75 -30.60 -17.11
CA LYS A 171 13.08 -29.55 -18.08
C LYS A 171 12.34 -29.83 -19.39
N ILE A 172 11.62 -28.83 -19.90
CA ILE A 172 10.80 -28.93 -21.12
C ILE A 172 11.47 -28.11 -22.24
N ASP A 173 11.65 -28.75 -23.39
CA ASP A 173 12.26 -28.18 -24.59
C ASP A 173 11.54 -28.74 -25.85
N PRO A 174 10.85 -27.87 -26.63
CA PRO A 174 10.63 -26.44 -26.38
C PRO A 174 9.53 -26.21 -25.31
N PRO A 175 9.48 -25.04 -24.65
CA PRO A 175 8.39 -24.63 -23.76
C PRO A 175 6.99 -24.76 -24.39
N THR A 176 5.97 -24.91 -23.55
CA THR A 176 4.60 -25.29 -23.94
C THR A 176 3.48 -24.44 -23.31
N PRO A 177 3.60 -23.09 -23.26
CA PRO A 177 2.59 -22.26 -22.62
C PRO A 177 1.21 -22.45 -23.28
N GLY A 178 0.18 -22.75 -22.51
CA GLY A 178 -1.19 -22.96 -22.94
C GLY A 178 -1.57 -24.39 -23.33
N ILE A 179 -0.62 -25.33 -23.32
CA ILE A 179 -0.87 -26.74 -23.68
C ILE A 179 -0.16 -27.70 -22.71
N SER A 180 -0.44 -29.00 -22.83
CA SER A 180 0.25 -29.99 -22.00
C SER A 180 1.76 -30.01 -22.30
N ASN A 181 2.59 -30.07 -21.25
CA ASN A 181 4.05 -30.28 -21.31
C ASN A 181 4.50 -31.56 -22.06
N SER A 182 3.56 -32.44 -22.45
CA SER A 182 3.82 -33.65 -23.24
C SER A 182 3.43 -33.53 -24.71
N GLU A 183 2.81 -32.41 -25.08
CA GLU A 183 2.33 -32.12 -26.43
C GLU A 183 3.33 -31.25 -27.20
N VAL A 184 3.10 -31.13 -28.51
CA VAL A 184 3.90 -30.29 -29.40
C VAL A 184 2.94 -29.35 -30.09
N TRP A 185 3.31 -28.07 -30.15
CA TRP A 185 2.54 -27.04 -30.85
C TRP A 185 2.06 -27.48 -32.23
N PRO A 186 0.74 -27.42 -32.50
CA PRO A 186 0.21 -27.77 -33.81
C PRO A 186 0.78 -26.84 -34.88
N SER A 187 1.40 -27.40 -35.92
CA SER A 187 1.99 -26.62 -37.02
C SER A 187 0.97 -25.79 -37.83
N GLU A 188 -0.32 -26.07 -37.65
CA GLU A 188 -1.43 -25.36 -38.31
C GLU A 188 -1.91 -24.13 -37.55
N ASP A 189 -1.61 -24.04 -36.24
CA ASP A 189 -2.02 -22.92 -35.37
C ASP A 189 -0.95 -21.82 -35.28
N GLY A 190 0.13 -21.91 -36.07
CA GLY A 190 1.13 -20.86 -36.20
C GLY A 190 2.33 -20.98 -35.24
N GLY A 191 2.31 -21.94 -34.31
CA GLY A 191 3.36 -22.10 -33.29
C GLY A 191 3.06 -21.31 -32.00
N PRO A 192 4.04 -21.15 -31.10
CA PRO A 192 3.90 -20.30 -29.92
C PRO A 192 3.59 -18.83 -30.30
N GLY A 193 2.81 -18.14 -29.47
CA GLY A 193 2.25 -16.79 -29.72
C GLY A 193 0.94 -16.57 -28.94
N THR A 194 0.04 -15.68 -29.38
CA THR A 194 -1.22 -15.32 -28.67
C THR A 194 -2.32 -16.42 -28.66
N ASN A 195 -1.97 -17.69 -28.84
CA ASN A 195 -2.94 -18.77 -29.10
C ASN A 195 -3.46 -19.48 -27.85
N HIS A 196 -3.15 -18.95 -26.67
CA HIS A 196 -3.53 -19.50 -25.38
C HIS A 196 -4.04 -18.40 -24.44
N PRO A 197 -4.79 -18.76 -23.39
CA PRO A 197 -5.23 -17.80 -22.39
C PRO A 197 -4.04 -17.16 -21.68
N ILE A 198 -4.01 -15.83 -21.69
CA ILE A 198 -3.05 -15.02 -20.94
C ILE A 198 -3.79 -14.40 -19.75
N GLY A 199 -3.26 -14.60 -18.54
CA GLY A 199 -3.79 -14.04 -17.32
C GLY A 199 -3.15 -12.71 -16.99
N SER A 200 -3.93 -11.78 -16.48
CA SER A 200 -3.44 -10.51 -15.93
C SER A 200 -3.18 -10.65 -14.44
N CYS A 201 -2.12 -10.01 -13.98
CA CYS A 201 -1.78 -9.96 -12.56
C CYS A 201 -1.44 -8.53 -12.17
N TYR A 202 -1.88 -8.11 -11.00
CA TYR A 202 -1.71 -6.74 -10.53
C TYR A 202 -0.79 -6.74 -9.31
N PRO A 203 0.13 -5.78 -9.16
CA PRO A 203 0.89 -5.56 -7.93
C PRO A 203 0.05 -5.86 -6.67
N ASN A 204 0.45 -6.85 -5.87
CA ASN A 204 -0.30 -7.22 -4.68
C ASN A 204 -0.18 -6.09 -3.64
N THR A 205 -1.25 -5.32 -3.47
CA THR A 205 -1.37 -4.22 -2.51
C THR A 205 -1.99 -4.66 -1.19
N GLY A 206 -1.81 -5.92 -0.76
CA GLY A 206 -2.41 -6.44 0.48
C GLY A 206 -2.12 -5.61 1.73
N ASP A 207 -1.03 -4.83 1.74
CA ASP A 207 -0.65 -3.90 2.80
C ASP A 207 -1.20 -2.45 2.59
N LEU A 208 -1.96 -2.19 1.52
CA LEU A 208 -2.59 -0.87 1.21
C LEU A 208 -4.07 -0.79 1.63
N TYR A 209 -4.54 -1.75 2.43
CA TYR A 209 -5.86 -1.69 3.04
C TYR A 209 -5.72 -1.95 4.54
N HIS A 210 -6.46 -1.20 5.34
CA HIS A 210 -6.45 -1.39 6.79
C HIS A 210 -7.08 -2.74 7.15
N ASP A 211 -6.37 -3.55 7.95
CA ASP A 211 -6.92 -4.74 8.60
C ASP A 211 -7.28 -4.42 10.06
N GLY A 212 -8.52 -4.70 10.46
CA GLY A 212 -9.05 -4.35 11.79
C GLY A 212 -10.08 -3.23 11.76
N SER A 213 -10.38 -2.67 12.94
CA SER A 213 -11.42 -1.63 13.09
C SER A 213 -10.97 -0.45 13.94
N TYR A 214 -11.51 0.74 13.67
CA TYR A 214 -11.45 1.92 14.54
C TYR A 214 -12.67 2.83 14.30
N VAL A 215 -12.93 3.76 15.23
CA VAL A 215 -13.98 4.77 15.13
C VAL A 215 -13.36 6.17 15.13
N LEU A 216 -13.79 7.02 14.21
CA LEU A 216 -13.48 8.46 14.22
C LEU A 216 -14.70 9.24 14.72
N LYS A 217 -14.51 10.10 15.72
CA LYS A 217 -15.53 11.06 16.18
C LYS A 217 -15.27 12.46 15.62
N GLY A 218 -16.32 13.18 15.27
CA GLY A 218 -16.27 14.56 14.78
C GLY A 218 -17.52 14.97 14.01
N ARG A 219 -17.52 16.16 13.40
CA ARG A 219 -18.60 16.56 12.47
C ARG A 219 -18.45 15.80 11.17
N ILE A 220 -19.49 15.13 10.70
CA ILE A 220 -19.45 14.32 9.48
C ILE A 220 -20.18 15.05 8.36
N VAL A 221 -19.49 15.26 7.24
CA VAL A 221 -20.07 15.80 6.00
C VAL A 221 -20.15 14.66 5.01
N THR A 222 -21.33 14.06 4.88
CA THR A 222 -21.47 12.80 4.11
C THR A 222 -21.39 12.97 2.60
N MET A 223 -21.65 14.18 2.11
CA MET A 223 -21.81 14.51 0.69
C MET A 223 -22.95 13.75 -0.03
N GLU A 224 -23.90 13.14 0.71
CA GLU A 224 -25.13 12.59 0.09
C GLU A 224 -26.12 13.69 -0.33
N SER A 225 -26.12 14.82 0.38
CA SER A 225 -26.83 16.06 0.01
C SER A 225 -26.25 17.26 0.79
N GLU A 226 -26.59 18.48 0.39
CA GLU A 226 -26.18 19.73 1.07
C GLU A 226 -26.58 19.77 2.57
N GLY A 227 -27.66 19.08 2.95
CA GLY A 227 -28.11 19.03 4.35
C GLY A 227 -27.63 17.81 5.13
N SER A 228 -26.87 16.90 4.50
CA SER A 228 -26.48 15.62 5.11
C SER A 228 -25.20 15.78 5.95
N VAL A 229 -25.33 16.55 7.03
CA VAL A 229 -24.28 16.84 8.01
C VAL A 229 -24.69 16.32 9.38
N ILE A 230 -23.79 15.62 10.06
CA ILE A 230 -23.96 15.16 11.44
C ILE A 230 -22.98 15.95 12.29
N ASP A 231 -23.47 16.86 13.13
CA ASP A 231 -22.61 17.79 13.89
C ASP A 231 -21.72 17.08 14.90
N TYR A 232 -22.23 16.02 15.54
CA TYR A 232 -21.50 15.16 16.47
C TYR A 232 -21.73 13.71 16.05
N GLY A 233 -20.83 13.20 15.22
CA GLY A 233 -20.98 11.90 14.59
C GLY A 233 -19.80 10.98 14.83
N ASN A 234 -20.03 9.71 14.52
CA ASN A 234 -19.06 8.62 14.59
C ASN A 234 -19.01 7.91 13.24
N VAL A 235 -17.80 7.65 12.73
CA VAL A 235 -17.55 6.83 11.53
C VAL A 235 -16.74 5.61 11.96
N MET A 236 -17.34 4.42 11.88
CA MET A 236 -16.63 3.16 12.10
C MET A 236 -16.05 2.65 10.80
N VAL A 237 -14.74 2.44 10.80
CA VAL A 237 -13.99 1.82 9.71
C VAL A 237 -13.66 0.40 10.11
N THR A 238 -13.93 -0.56 9.24
CA THR A 238 -13.58 -1.98 9.40
C THR A 238 -13.04 -2.50 8.08
N ASN A 239 -11.85 -3.09 8.11
CA ASN A 239 -11.21 -3.73 6.95
C ASN A 239 -11.17 -2.82 5.70
N GLY A 240 -10.87 -1.53 5.90
CA GLY A 240 -10.81 -0.52 4.84
C GLY A 240 -12.14 0.03 4.33
N LEU A 241 -13.27 -0.40 4.91
CA LEU A 241 -14.62 0.04 4.55
C LEU A 241 -15.29 0.82 5.68
N ILE A 242 -16.22 1.70 5.32
CA ILE A 242 -17.11 2.37 6.27
C ILE A 242 -18.20 1.36 6.66
N GLU A 243 -18.11 0.80 7.86
CA GLU A 243 -19.06 -0.20 8.37
C GLU A 243 -20.31 0.45 8.95
N ALA A 244 -20.16 1.56 9.68
CA ALA A 244 -21.27 2.24 10.33
C ALA A 244 -21.05 3.74 10.50
N ILE A 245 -22.15 4.50 10.51
CA ILE A 245 -22.18 5.94 10.75
C ILE A 245 -23.35 6.24 11.70
N TRP A 246 -23.12 6.99 12.79
CA TRP A 246 -24.19 7.37 13.72
C TRP A 246 -23.92 8.71 14.41
N GLU A 247 -25.00 9.34 14.90
CA GLU A 247 -24.95 10.53 15.76
C GLU A 247 -24.60 10.12 17.20
N ASP A 248 -23.83 10.95 17.89
CA ASP A 248 -23.38 10.65 19.26
C ASP A 248 -24.56 10.41 20.22
N GLY A 249 -24.37 9.48 21.16
CA GLY A 249 -25.44 9.01 22.06
C GLY A 249 -26.53 8.14 21.39
N SER A 250 -26.37 7.80 20.11
CA SER A 250 -27.31 6.95 19.35
C SER A 250 -26.62 5.74 18.69
N ILE A 251 -25.72 5.07 19.41
CA ILE A 251 -25.00 3.88 18.91
C ILE A 251 -26.01 2.80 18.44
N PRO A 252 -25.90 2.29 17.20
CA PRO A 252 -26.76 1.22 16.71
C PRO A 252 -26.57 -0.06 17.53
N SER A 253 -27.66 -0.78 17.80
CA SER A 253 -27.67 -1.97 18.68
C SER A 253 -26.80 -3.14 18.23
N GLU A 254 -26.46 -3.17 16.95
CA GLU A 254 -25.66 -4.17 16.27
C GLU A 254 -24.16 -3.88 16.35
N ILE A 255 -23.76 -2.67 16.76
CA ILE A 255 -22.37 -2.27 16.89
C ILE A 255 -21.85 -2.63 18.27
N ASN A 256 -20.75 -3.39 18.29
CA ASN A 256 -19.97 -3.66 19.50
C ASN A 256 -18.63 -2.94 19.37
N LEU A 257 -18.37 -2.02 20.30
CA LEU A 257 -17.14 -1.23 20.33
C LEU A 257 -16.03 -1.85 21.19
N GLN A 258 -16.27 -3.05 21.76
CA GLN A 258 -15.30 -3.71 22.62
C GLN A 258 -13.96 -3.92 21.92
N GLY A 259 -12.90 -3.34 22.48
CA GLY A 259 -11.54 -3.42 21.93
C GLY A 259 -11.32 -2.65 20.62
N ILE A 260 -12.26 -1.83 20.18
CA ILE A 260 -12.14 -0.98 18.99
C ILE A 260 -11.63 0.40 19.42
N PRO A 261 -10.49 0.87 18.90
CA PRO A 261 -10.01 2.23 19.17
C PRO A 261 -11.02 3.28 18.75
N ILE A 262 -11.36 4.19 19.66
CA ILE A 262 -12.21 5.35 19.40
C ILE A 262 -11.32 6.60 19.44
N VAL A 263 -11.30 7.35 18.34
CA VAL A 263 -10.42 8.50 18.15
C VAL A 263 -11.27 9.75 17.98
N GLU A 264 -11.22 10.62 19.00
CA GLU A 264 -11.81 11.95 18.90
C GLU A 264 -10.93 12.84 18.03
N THR A 265 -11.45 13.17 16.84
CA THR A 265 -10.67 13.94 15.87
C THR A 265 -10.74 15.43 16.14
N ALA A 266 -11.73 15.91 16.91
CA ALA A 266 -11.95 17.32 17.17
C ALA A 266 -11.99 18.15 15.86
N GLY A 267 -12.50 17.56 14.79
CA GLY A 267 -12.46 18.10 13.43
C GLY A 267 -13.73 17.78 12.65
N THR A 268 -13.72 18.16 11.37
CA THR A 268 -14.75 17.79 10.40
C THR A 268 -14.22 16.72 9.46
N ILE A 269 -14.95 15.63 9.36
CA ILE A 269 -14.68 14.46 8.54
C ILE A 269 -15.41 14.63 7.20
N TYR A 270 -14.66 14.63 6.10
CA TYR A 270 -15.15 14.67 4.72
C TYR A 270 -14.75 13.39 3.99
N PRO A 271 -15.40 13.04 2.86
CA PRO A 271 -14.82 12.11 1.91
C PRO A 271 -13.46 12.65 1.48
N GLY A 272 -12.53 11.73 1.19
CA GLY A 272 -11.26 12.07 0.57
C GLY A 272 -11.43 12.89 -0.71
N ILE A 273 -10.52 13.82 -0.94
CA ILE A 273 -10.49 14.62 -2.17
C ILE A 273 -9.98 13.76 -3.32
N ILE A 274 -10.60 13.91 -4.48
CA ILE A 274 -10.22 13.23 -5.72
C ILE A 274 -9.61 14.25 -6.66
N ASP A 275 -8.35 14.04 -7.03
CA ASP A 275 -7.65 14.79 -8.06
C ASP A 275 -7.90 14.14 -9.43
N ALA A 276 -8.93 14.63 -10.13
CA ALA A 276 -9.34 14.09 -11.42
C ALA A 276 -8.43 14.49 -12.59
N HIS A 277 -7.42 15.34 -12.36
CA HIS A 277 -6.45 15.66 -13.39
C HIS A 277 -5.11 16.15 -12.83
N ASN A 278 -4.07 15.33 -13.03
CA ASN A 278 -2.70 15.68 -12.73
C ASN A 278 -1.69 15.25 -13.83
N HIS A 279 -0.42 15.61 -13.65
CA HIS A 279 0.75 15.02 -14.29
C HIS A 279 1.80 14.73 -13.21
N ILE A 280 1.46 13.79 -12.32
CA ILE A 280 2.06 13.67 -10.99
C ILE A 280 3.59 13.50 -11.00
N HIS A 281 4.15 12.85 -12.01
CA HIS A 281 5.58 12.64 -12.19
C HIS A 281 6.40 13.92 -12.47
N TYR A 282 5.76 15.07 -12.64
CA TYR A 282 6.42 16.38 -12.69
C TYR A 282 6.35 17.14 -11.36
N ASN A 283 5.59 16.66 -10.38
CA ASN A 283 5.16 17.49 -9.26
C ASN A 283 6.26 17.83 -8.23
N MET A 284 7.46 17.30 -8.38
CA MET A 284 8.66 17.73 -7.65
C MET A 284 9.27 19.01 -8.21
N VAL A 285 8.89 19.42 -9.44
CA VAL A 285 9.32 20.66 -10.08
C VAL A 285 8.40 21.79 -9.63
N PRO A 286 8.93 22.93 -9.17
CA PRO A 286 8.12 24.04 -8.67
C PRO A 286 7.42 24.77 -9.82
N LEU A 287 6.52 25.69 -9.45
CA LEU A 287 5.78 26.53 -10.39
C LEU A 287 6.70 27.18 -11.42
N TRP A 288 6.38 27.03 -12.71
CA TRP A 288 7.26 27.46 -13.79
C TRP A 288 7.12 28.97 -14.05
N ASP A 289 8.13 29.73 -13.64
CA ASP A 289 8.21 31.16 -13.95
C ASP A 289 8.74 31.40 -15.39
N TYR A 290 7.82 31.46 -16.36
CA TYR A 290 8.16 31.82 -17.74
C TYR A 290 8.11 33.33 -18.02
N SER A 291 7.98 34.19 -17.00
CA SER A 291 7.87 35.65 -17.15
C SER A 291 9.09 36.31 -17.83
N LEU A 292 10.19 35.58 -17.97
CA LEU A 292 11.40 36.02 -18.65
C LEU A 292 11.36 35.78 -20.18
N ASP A 293 10.36 35.05 -20.68
CA ASP A 293 10.22 34.71 -22.09
C ASP A 293 8.91 35.19 -22.71
N HIS A 294 8.96 36.38 -23.31
CA HIS A 294 7.83 36.99 -24.02
C HIS A 294 7.81 36.70 -25.53
N ARG A 295 8.48 35.64 -26.01
CA ARG A 295 8.54 35.34 -27.46
C ARG A 295 7.16 35.13 -28.10
N ASN A 296 6.18 34.69 -27.31
CA ASN A 296 4.80 34.47 -27.74
C ASN A 296 3.83 35.54 -27.21
N GLY A 297 4.33 36.66 -26.67
CA GLY A 297 3.52 37.65 -25.97
C GLY A 297 3.59 37.46 -24.45
N ASP A 298 2.64 38.06 -23.73
CA ASP A 298 2.59 37.98 -22.27
C ASP A 298 1.92 36.68 -21.76
N PHE A 299 1.22 35.93 -22.63
CA PHE A 299 0.56 34.65 -22.35
C PHE A 299 0.48 33.81 -23.64
N TYR A 300 0.22 32.50 -23.51
CA TYR A 300 0.04 31.59 -24.64
C TYR A 300 -1.41 31.57 -25.08
N GLU A 301 -1.67 31.27 -26.36
CA GLU A 301 -3.03 31.09 -26.87
C GLU A 301 -3.50 29.63 -26.72
N ASN A 302 -2.57 28.66 -26.73
CA ASN A 302 -2.87 27.24 -26.64
C ASN A 302 -1.64 26.42 -26.22
N ARG A 303 -1.87 25.14 -25.90
CA ARG A 303 -0.86 24.17 -25.45
C ARG A 303 0.34 23.98 -26.38
N TYR A 304 0.13 24.13 -27.68
CA TYR A 304 1.17 23.89 -28.68
C TYR A 304 2.26 24.96 -28.66
N GLN A 305 1.99 26.13 -28.08
CA GLN A 305 2.93 27.23 -28.02
C GLN A 305 3.96 27.07 -26.88
N TRP A 306 3.53 26.74 -25.66
CA TRP A 306 4.43 26.64 -24.51
C TRP A 306 5.29 25.38 -24.52
N ARG A 307 4.81 24.28 -25.12
CA ARG A 307 5.61 23.06 -25.33
C ARG A 307 6.86 23.30 -26.17
N ASN A 308 6.82 24.33 -27.02
CA ASN A 308 7.93 24.74 -27.86
C ASN A 308 8.84 25.78 -27.19
N ASN A 309 8.59 26.15 -25.93
CA ASN A 309 9.47 27.03 -25.19
C ASN A 309 10.76 26.30 -24.80
N PRO A 310 11.96 26.79 -25.20
CA PRO A 310 13.22 26.23 -24.73
C PRO A 310 13.37 26.13 -23.21
N THR A 311 12.85 27.09 -22.42
CA THR A 311 12.97 27.00 -20.96
C THR A 311 12.10 25.89 -20.39
N TYR A 312 10.93 25.61 -20.98
CA TYR A 312 10.12 24.44 -20.61
C TYR A 312 10.91 23.12 -20.74
N SER A 313 11.62 22.94 -21.87
CA SER A 313 12.42 21.73 -22.10
C SER A 313 13.60 21.55 -21.14
N ILE A 314 14.04 22.62 -20.48
CA ILE A 314 15.18 22.63 -19.56
C ILE A 314 14.68 22.58 -18.11
N ASP A 315 13.85 23.53 -17.72
CA ASP A 315 13.45 23.79 -16.34
C ASP A 315 12.37 22.82 -15.86
N VAL A 316 11.55 22.29 -16.77
CA VAL A 316 10.47 21.34 -16.44
C VAL A 316 10.84 19.94 -16.91
N THR A 317 10.87 19.70 -18.23
CA THR A 317 11.18 18.36 -18.77
C THR A 317 12.61 17.94 -18.45
N GLY A 318 13.57 18.86 -18.58
CA GLY A 318 14.98 18.58 -18.30
C GLY A 318 15.21 18.23 -16.83
N ALA A 319 14.64 19.01 -15.91
CA ALA A 319 14.67 18.71 -14.48
C ALA A 319 14.07 17.34 -14.17
N LYS A 320 12.85 17.04 -14.65
CA LYS A 320 12.21 15.72 -14.50
C LYS A 320 13.10 14.58 -15.00
N SER A 321 13.56 14.67 -16.24
CA SER A 321 14.37 13.61 -16.86
C SER A 321 15.70 13.38 -16.16
N LEU A 322 16.33 14.43 -15.63
CA LEU A 322 17.60 14.30 -14.90
C LEU A 322 17.40 13.66 -13.51
N ILE A 323 16.31 13.97 -12.82
CA ILE A 323 16.01 13.39 -11.51
C ILE A 323 15.64 11.92 -11.62
N GLN A 324 14.73 11.58 -12.53
CA GLN A 324 14.14 10.24 -12.57
C GLN A 324 14.93 9.26 -13.44
N GLY A 325 15.63 9.75 -14.48
CA GLY A 325 16.24 8.84 -15.45
C GLY A 325 17.43 8.03 -14.90
N TRP A 326 17.45 6.74 -15.22
CA TRP A 326 18.50 5.77 -14.85
C TRP A 326 19.93 6.22 -15.22
N ASP A 327 20.09 6.97 -16.31
CA ASP A 327 21.39 7.48 -16.78
C ASP A 327 21.94 8.62 -15.91
N TYR A 328 21.12 9.17 -15.01
CA TYR A 328 21.34 10.40 -14.27
C TYR A 328 21.27 10.15 -12.76
N TRP A 329 20.27 10.69 -12.05
CA TRP A 329 20.11 10.54 -10.60
C TRP A 329 19.37 9.26 -10.18
N ASP A 330 18.55 8.67 -11.05
CA ASP A 330 17.82 7.42 -10.79
C ASP A 330 16.93 7.46 -9.53
N LEU A 331 16.28 8.61 -9.29
CA LEU A 331 15.44 8.89 -8.12
C LEU A 331 13.94 8.85 -8.45
N GLU A 332 13.54 7.99 -9.38
CA GLU A 332 12.14 7.88 -9.79
C GLU A 332 11.21 7.50 -8.63
N HIS A 333 11.49 6.39 -7.94
CA HIS A 333 10.71 5.93 -6.79
C HIS A 333 10.62 6.98 -5.67
N GLU A 334 11.75 7.61 -5.34
CA GLU A 334 11.85 8.66 -4.34
C GLU A 334 10.99 9.86 -4.75
N SER A 335 11.07 10.28 -6.01
CA SER A 335 10.27 11.38 -6.54
C SER A 335 8.77 11.08 -6.51
N MET A 336 8.37 9.86 -6.86
CA MET A 336 6.97 9.45 -6.86
C MET A 336 6.39 9.40 -5.44
N LYS A 337 7.12 8.82 -4.48
CA LYS A 337 6.71 8.86 -3.06
C LYS A 337 6.59 10.29 -2.54
N TYR A 338 7.52 11.16 -2.91
CA TYR A 338 7.48 12.57 -2.50
C TYR A 338 6.22 13.29 -3.01
N VAL A 339 5.86 13.09 -4.27
CA VAL A 339 4.69 13.76 -4.86
C VAL A 339 3.36 13.15 -4.39
N GLU A 340 3.33 11.86 -4.05
CA GLU A 340 2.18 11.24 -3.39
C GLU A 340 1.98 11.80 -1.97
N VAL A 341 3.06 12.00 -1.19
CA VAL A 341 2.99 12.67 0.13
C VAL A 341 2.40 14.08 -0.02
N ARG A 342 2.80 14.81 -1.07
CA ARG A 342 2.28 16.14 -1.38
C ARG A 342 0.79 16.13 -1.77
N ALA A 343 0.30 15.07 -2.40
CA ALA A 343 -1.12 14.88 -2.69
C ALA A 343 -1.93 14.63 -1.40
N ILE A 344 -1.53 13.63 -0.59
CA ILE A 344 -2.24 13.26 0.65
C ILE A 344 -2.15 14.36 1.71
N ALA A 345 -1.13 15.23 1.68
CA ALA A 345 -1.02 16.40 2.55
C ALA A 345 -2.20 17.39 2.37
N GLY A 346 -2.84 17.37 1.19
CA GLY A 346 -4.07 18.11 0.91
C GLY A 346 -5.37 17.34 1.14
N GLY A 347 -5.31 16.13 1.71
CA GLY A 347 -6.49 15.26 1.86
C GLY A 347 -6.86 14.49 0.59
N THR A 348 -5.98 14.46 -0.41
CA THR A 348 -6.22 13.74 -1.67
C THR A 348 -6.07 12.25 -1.46
N THR A 349 -7.06 11.46 -1.84
CA THR A 349 -7.04 9.98 -1.68
C THR A 349 -6.97 9.25 -3.01
N ALA A 350 -7.26 9.92 -4.13
CA ALA A 350 -7.11 9.39 -5.48
C ALA A 350 -6.59 10.46 -6.44
N VAL A 351 -5.70 10.09 -7.36
CA VAL A 351 -5.04 11.00 -8.31
C VAL A 351 -5.00 10.40 -9.71
N GLN A 352 -5.42 11.17 -10.71
CA GLN A 352 -5.22 10.93 -12.14
C GLN A 352 -3.89 11.56 -12.56
N GLY A 353 -3.14 10.95 -13.48
CA GLY A 353 -2.02 11.64 -14.14
C GLY A 353 -0.72 10.87 -14.21
N ASN A 354 -0.78 9.55 -14.04
CA ASN A 354 0.42 8.73 -14.07
C ASN A 354 0.98 8.56 -15.50
N PRO A 355 2.30 8.39 -15.71
CA PRO A 355 2.84 8.08 -17.03
C PRO A 355 2.24 6.79 -17.59
N THR A 356 2.00 6.76 -18.90
CA THR A 356 1.41 5.62 -19.61
C THR A 356 2.47 4.74 -20.28
N SER A 357 3.75 4.84 -19.92
CA SER A 357 4.83 4.02 -20.50
C SER A 357 5.24 2.89 -19.56
N ASP A 358 5.42 1.70 -20.15
CA ASP A 358 5.80 0.41 -19.55
C ASP A 358 7.07 0.41 -18.64
N ASP A 359 7.75 1.55 -18.44
CA ASP A 359 9.00 1.65 -17.66
C ASP A 359 8.84 2.47 -16.33
N ASP A 360 7.69 3.12 -16.09
CA ASP A 360 7.51 4.13 -15.01
C ASP A 360 6.61 3.58 -13.85
N GLU A 361 6.82 2.32 -13.46
CA GLU A 361 5.93 1.54 -12.56
C GLU A 361 6.17 1.77 -11.08
N PHE A 362 6.06 3.02 -10.62
CA PHE A 362 5.98 3.27 -9.19
C PHE A 362 4.99 4.38 -8.83
N ALA A 363 3.71 4.09 -9.03
CA ALA A 363 2.65 5.03 -8.75
C ALA A 363 1.40 4.31 -8.23
N SER A 364 1.34 4.12 -6.92
CA SER A 364 0.15 3.69 -6.16
C SER A 364 0.59 3.12 -4.81
N ILE A 365 1.09 3.96 -3.91
CA ILE A 365 1.33 3.52 -2.53
C ILE A 365 0.45 4.30 -1.56
N LEU A 366 0.46 5.63 -1.65
CA LEU A 366 -0.24 6.46 -0.67
C LEU A 366 -1.61 6.93 -1.15
N ALA A 367 -1.71 7.39 -2.39
CA ALA A 367 -2.97 7.73 -3.02
C ALA A 367 -3.33 6.69 -4.08
N ARG A 368 -4.62 6.45 -4.31
CA ARG A 368 -5.08 5.60 -5.40
C ARG A 368 -4.68 6.22 -6.72
N ASN A 369 -4.06 5.43 -7.58
CA ASN A 369 -3.84 5.81 -8.96
C ASN A 369 -5.14 5.54 -9.74
N ILE A 370 -5.76 6.58 -10.28
CA ILE A 370 -7.08 6.48 -10.93
C ILE A 370 -7.01 5.62 -12.19
N GLU A 371 -5.91 5.69 -12.94
CA GLU A 371 -5.74 4.94 -14.19
C GLU A 371 -5.44 3.46 -13.99
N TYR A 372 -5.26 3.01 -12.75
CA TYR A 372 -5.01 1.62 -12.43
C TYR A 372 -6.27 0.91 -11.93
N TYR A 373 -6.13 -0.40 -11.80
CA TYR A 373 -7.11 -1.30 -11.21
C TYR A 373 -7.59 -0.82 -9.83
N ASN A 374 -8.87 -0.46 -9.73
CA ASN A 374 -9.52 -0.08 -8.48
C ASN A 374 -10.92 -0.67 -8.40
N PHE A 375 -11.36 -1.06 -7.19
CA PHE A 375 -12.76 -1.43 -6.90
C PHE A 375 -13.40 -2.52 -7.75
N GLY A 376 -12.65 -3.46 -8.31
CA GLY A 376 -13.27 -4.45 -9.18
C GLY A 376 -13.25 -4.08 -10.66
N ARG A 377 -12.71 -2.91 -11.07
CA ARG A 377 -12.64 -2.47 -12.47
C ARG A 377 -11.34 -1.72 -12.89
N ASP A 378 -10.97 -1.83 -14.17
CA ASP A 378 -9.80 -1.17 -14.79
C ASP A 378 -10.14 -0.73 -16.22
N TYR A 379 -11.23 0.04 -16.34
CA TYR A 379 -11.74 0.53 -17.62
C TYR A 379 -11.64 2.05 -17.72
N MET A 380 -10.55 2.58 -17.16
CA MET A 380 -10.15 3.97 -17.32
C MET A 380 -9.32 4.12 -18.60
N HIS A 381 -9.59 5.17 -19.36
CA HIS A 381 -8.80 5.51 -20.54
C HIS A 381 -8.35 6.95 -20.50
N THR A 382 -7.11 7.21 -20.89
CA THR A 382 -6.54 8.55 -20.89
C THR A 382 -5.92 8.87 -22.24
N LYS A 383 -6.19 10.06 -22.76
CA LYS A 383 -5.49 10.62 -23.93
C LYS A 383 -5.04 12.04 -23.63
N VAL A 384 -3.72 12.20 -23.48
CA VAL A 384 -3.07 13.49 -23.25
C VAL A 384 -2.69 14.18 -24.57
N THR A 385 -2.39 13.42 -25.63
CA THR A 385 -1.95 13.98 -26.91
C THR A 385 -3.10 14.59 -27.72
N GLU A 386 -2.75 15.47 -28.66
CA GLU A 386 -3.69 16.06 -29.63
C GLU A 386 -4.62 15.00 -30.21
N LEU A 387 -5.90 15.33 -30.33
CA LEU A 387 -6.90 14.45 -30.94
C LEU A 387 -6.90 14.67 -32.46
N GLU A 388 -6.27 13.76 -33.19
CA GLU A 388 -6.17 13.87 -34.64
C GLU A 388 -7.46 13.47 -35.36
N ASP A 389 -7.70 14.06 -36.55
CA ASP A 389 -8.88 13.80 -37.39
C ASP A 389 -9.12 12.31 -37.69
N ASP A 390 -8.06 11.50 -37.77
CA ASP A 390 -8.11 10.07 -38.06
C ASP A 390 -8.15 9.17 -36.82
N TYR A 391 -8.24 9.75 -35.61
CA TYR A 391 -8.36 8.99 -34.38
C TYR A 391 -9.71 8.24 -34.31
N ILE A 392 -9.65 6.91 -34.24
CA ILE A 392 -10.83 6.05 -34.34
C ILE A 392 -11.51 5.85 -32.97
N GLY A 393 -10.74 5.69 -31.90
CA GLY A 393 -11.23 5.50 -30.52
C GLY A 393 -12.17 4.30 -30.32
N ASN A 394 -11.90 3.15 -30.95
CA ASN A 394 -12.78 1.97 -30.83
C ASN A 394 -12.94 1.44 -29.41
N HIS A 395 -11.91 1.55 -28.56
CA HIS A 395 -12.00 1.12 -27.15
C HIS A 395 -13.02 1.96 -26.39
N ILE A 396 -13.05 3.28 -26.59
CA ILE A 396 -14.07 4.19 -26.04
C ILE A 396 -15.47 3.82 -26.54
N LYS A 397 -15.63 3.65 -27.85
CA LYS A 397 -16.94 3.32 -28.45
C LYS A 397 -17.47 1.98 -27.98
N ASN A 398 -16.62 0.97 -27.92
CA ASN A 398 -17.01 -0.37 -27.50
C ASN A 398 -17.32 -0.39 -26.00
N GLY A 399 -16.47 0.23 -25.18
CA GLY A 399 -16.66 0.33 -23.73
C GLY A 399 -17.94 1.08 -23.35
N ASN A 400 -18.23 2.21 -24.00
CA ASN A 400 -19.49 2.92 -23.82
C ASN A 400 -20.70 2.06 -24.25
N GLN A 401 -20.60 1.33 -25.37
CA GLN A 401 -21.68 0.45 -25.84
C GLN A 401 -21.90 -0.78 -24.96
N SER A 402 -20.85 -1.33 -24.34
CA SER A 402 -20.94 -2.48 -23.44
C SER A 402 -21.32 -2.08 -22.01
N GLY A 403 -21.12 -0.81 -21.64
CA GLY A 403 -21.22 -0.34 -20.25
C GLY A 403 -19.98 -0.64 -19.40
N GLU A 404 -18.89 -1.07 -20.04
CA GLU A 404 -17.63 -1.38 -19.38
C GLU A 404 -16.78 -0.13 -19.15
N LEU A 405 -16.92 0.93 -19.96
CA LEU A 405 -16.17 2.18 -19.80
C LEU A 405 -16.50 2.84 -18.45
N ASP A 406 -15.49 3.05 -17.61
CA ASP A 406 -15.65 3.75 -16.33
C ASP A 406 -15.45 5.25 -16.50
N ALA A 407 -14.36 5.66 -17.15
CA ALA A 407 -14.12 7.04 -17.52
C ALA A 407 -13.17 7.15 -18.72
N TRP A 408 -13.28 8.26 -19.45
CA TRP A 408 -12.33 8.65 -20.49
C TRP A 408 -11.82 10.07 -20.24
N PHE A 409 -10.59 10.17 -19.77
CA PHE A 409 -9.87 11.42 -19.56
C PHE A 409 -9.27 11.93 -20.87
N LEU A 410 -9.62 13.16 -21.23
CA LEU A 410 -9.17 13.76 -22.49
C LEU A 410 -8.80 15.23 -22.32
N HIS A 411 -7.53 15.55 -22.55
CA HIS A 411 -7.08 16.93 -22.77
C HIS A 411 -7.67 17.46 -24.08
N LEU A 412 -8.58 18.42 -23.99
CA LEU A 412 -9.23 19.00 -25.17
C LEU A 412 -9.51 20.48 -24.99
N ALA A 413 -9.37 21.24 -26.09
CA ALA A 413 -9.61 22.68 -26.10
C ALA A 413 -8.79 23.42 -25.04
N GLU A 414 -7.55 22.96 -24.83
CA GLU A 414 -6.59 23.55 -23.91
C GLU A 414 -5.94 24.79 -24.54
N GLY A 415 -6.65 25.91 -24.43
CA GLY A 415 -6.29 27.20 -25.00
C GLY A 415 -7.50 28.10 -25.15
N THR A 416 -7.30 29.33 -25.59
CA THR A 416 -8.35 30.36 -25.76
C THR A 416 -8.65 30.65 -27.24
N ASP A 417 -7.99 29.95 -28.16
CA ASP A 417 -8.12 30.18 -29.59
C ASP A 417 -9.09 29.22 -30.30
N GLU A 418 -9.43 29.57 -31.54
CA GLU A 418 -10.31 28.75 -32.39
C GLU A 418 -9.70 27.38 -32.71
N SER A 419 -8.37 27.26 -32.71
CA SER A 419 -7.70 25.99 -32.98
C SER A 419 -7.99 24.99 -31.86
N SER A 420 -7.85 25.41 -30.61
CA SER A 420 -8.23 24.63 -29.43
C SER A 420 -9.72 24.29 -29.44
N ARG A 421 -10.61 25.26 -29.70
CA ARG A 421 -12.06 24.98 -29.80
C ARG A 421 -12.38 23.92 -30.88
N ALA A 422 -11.71 23.98 -32.03
CA ALA A 422 -11.96 23.07 -33.15
C ALA A 422 -11.62 21.60 -32.86
N GLU A 423 -10.81 21.30 -31.84
CA GLU A 423 -10.57 19.93 -31.39
C GLU A 423 -11.87 19.22 -30.95
N PHE A 424 -12.84 19.99 -30.43
CA PHE A 424 -14.18 19.47 -30.10
C PHE A 424 -14.96 19.00 -31.33
N ASP A 425 -14.76 19.65 -32.48
CA ASP A 425 -15.40 19.19 -33.73
C ASP A 425 -14.89 17.79 -34.12
N ILE A 426 -13.61 17.50 -33.85
CA ILE A 426 -12.99 16.19 -34.13
C ILE A 426 -13.62 15.12 -33.23
N LEU A 427 -13.73 15.41 -31.94
CA LEU A 427 -14.40 14.57 -30.94
C LEU A 427 -15.81 14.15 -31.40
N VAL A 428 -16.62 15.14 -31.81
CA VAL A 428 -18.00 14.90 -32.26
C VAL A 428 -18.04 14.15 -33.59
N ASN A 429 -17.23 14.55 -34.57
CA ASN A 429 -17.20 13.91 -35.89
C ASN A 429 -16.77 12.45 -35.84
N ASN A 430 -15.92 12.11 -34.85
CA ASN A 430 -15.45 10.76 -34.64
C ASN A 430 -16.38 9.95 -33.72
N GLU A 431 -17.56 10.44 -33.34
CA GLU A 431 -18.53 9.73 -32.48
C GLU A 431 -17.92 9.34 -31.12
N LEU A 432 -17.14 10.24 -30.52
CA LEU A 432 -16.45 10.00 -29.26
C LEU A 432 -17.02 10.80 -28.09
N LEU A 433 -17.90 11.78 -28.33
CA LEU A 433 -18.61 12.46 -27.25
C LEU A 433 -19.59 11.49 -26.55
N VAL A 434 -19.14 10.92 -25.43
CA VAL A 434 -19.85 9.92 -24.61
C VAL A 434 -20.10 10.46 -23.20
N GLY A 435 -20.96 9.80 -22.42
CA GLY A 435 -21.30 10.25 -21.07
C GLY A 435 -20.16 10.07 -20.06
N GLU A 436 -19.31 9.07 -20.27
CA GLU A 436 -18.14 8.78 -19.43
C GLU A 436 -16.92 9.67 -19.79
N LEU A 437 -17.11 10.69 -20.63
CA LEU A 437 -16.05 11.65 -20.95
C LEU A 437 -15.78 12.56 -19.75
N MET A 438 -14.53 12.55 -19.29
CA MET A 438 -13.94 13.52 -18.36
C MET A 438 -13.08 14.49 -19.19
N LEU A 439 -13.67 15.58 -19.66
CA LEU A 439 -12.98 16.54 -20.53
C LEU A 439 -12.12 17.49 -19.69
N ILE A 440 -10.81 17.44 -19.91
CA ILE A 440 -9.83 18.20 -19.14
C ILE A 440 -9.60 19.58 -19.78
N HIS A 441 -9.61 20.61 -18.93
CA HIS A 441 -9.54 22.04 -19.25
C HIS A 441 -10.79 22.60 -19.92
N GLY A 442 -11.03 22.31 -21.20
CA GLY A 442 -12.16 22.86 -21.96
C GLY A 442 -12.15 24.39 -22.13
N THR A 443 -11.00 25.04 -21.96
CA THR A 443 -10.85 26.51 -21.93
C THR A 443 -11.40 27.20 -23.18
N GLY A 444 -11.24 26.59 -24.35
CA GLY A 444 -11.68 27.16 -25.63
C GLY A 444 -13.16 26.94 -25.95
N LEU A 445 -13.88 26.16 -25.13
CA LEU A 445 -15.26 25.76 -25.40
C LEU A 445 -16.26 26.89 -25.12
N GLY A 446 -17.32 26.95 -25.94
CA GLY A 446 -18.43 27.88 -25.75
C GLY A 446 -19.74 27.17 -25.44
N GLN A 447 -20.81 27.95 -25.39
CA GLN A 447 -22.16 27.44 -25.13
C GLN A 447 -22.57 26.25 -26.02
N PRO A 448 -22.33 26.22 -27.34
CA PRO A 448 -22.72 25.09 -28.18
C PRO A 448 -22.04 23.78 -27.79
N GLU A 449 -20.75 23.84 -27.47
CA GLU A 449 -19.95 22.69 -27.07
C GLU A 449 -20.38 22.18 -25.68
N PHE A 450 -20.58 23.09 -24.71
CA PHE A 450 -21.09 22.72 -23.38
C PHE A 450 -22.51 22.15 -23.43
N SER A 451 -23.39 22.68 -24.29
CA SER A 451 -24.72 22.10 -24.50
C SER A 451 -24.63 20.66 -25.01
N ALA A 452 -23.69 20.36 -25.91
CA ALA A 452 -23.49 18.99 -26.39
C ALA A 452 -22.92 18.06 -25.30
N MET A 453 -22.02 18.56 -24.45
CA MET A 453 -21.53 17.82 -23.28
C MET A 453 -22.65 17.51 -22.28
N GLY A 454 -23.46 18.52 -21.93
CA GLY A 454 -24.59 18.36 -21.02
C GLY A 454 -25.66 17.39 -21.55
N ASP A 455 -25.88 17.36 -22.88
CA ASP A 455 -26.81 16.42 -23.52
C ASP A 455 -26.42 14.94 -23.35
N VAL A 456 -25.12 14.64 -23.22
CA VAL A 456 -24.62 13.26 -23.01
C VAL A 456 -24.29 12.95 -21.55
N GLY A 457 -24.23 13.97 -20.68
CA GLY A 457 -23.87 13.83 -19.28
C GLY A 457 -22.36 13.76 -19.02
N ALA A 458 -21.54 14.33 -19.90
CA ALA A 458 -20.09 14.40 -19.72
C ALA A 458 -19.69 15.35 -18.58
N ASP A 459 -18.50 15.11 -18.02
CA ASP A 459 -17.87 15.94 -16.99
C ASP A 459 -16.82 16.88 -17.61
N LEU A 460 -16.69 18.06 -17.02
CA LEU A 460 -15.62 19.01 -17.27
C LEU A 460 -14.68 19.06 -16.06
N VAL A 461 -13.43 18.63 -16.25
CA VAL A 461 -12.37 18.77 -15.26
C VAL A 461 -11.70 20.14 -15.42
N TRP A 462 -12.04 21.06 -14.52
CA TRP A 462 -11.62 22.46 -14.52
C TRP A 462 -10.31 22.65 -13.74
N SER A 463 -9.34 23.34 -14.35
CA SER A 463 -8.02 23.64 -13.75
C SER A 463 -7.71 25.14 -13.83
N PRO A 464 -8.40 25.98 -13.03
CA PRO A 464 -8.33 27.43 -13.19
C PRO A 464 -6.93 28.02 -13.01
N THR A 465 -6.14 27.51 -12.07
CA THR A 465 -4.79 28.03 -11.81
C THR A 465 -3.88 27.81 -13.02
N SER A 466 -3.86 26.60 -13.56
CA SER A 466 -3.15 26.25 -14.81
C SER A 466 -3.61 27.08 -15.99
N ASN A 467 -4.92 27.18 -16.21
CA ASN A 467 -5.46 27.96 -17.31
C ASN A 467 -5.07 29.43 -17.24
N LEU A 468 -5.22 30.05 -16.06
CA LEU A 468 -4.86 31.45 -15.85
C LEU A 468 -3.37 31.67 -16.01
N LEU A 469 -2.55 30.78 -15.46
CA LEU A 469 -1.10 30.90 -15.53
C LEU A 469 -0.58 30.79 -16.95
N LEU A 470 -1.14 29.91 -17.79
CA LEU A 470 -0.66 29.67 -19.15
C LEU A 470 -1.33 30.58 -20.19
N TYR A 471 -2.65 30.78 -20.08
CA TYR A 471 -3.49 31.36 -21.13
C TYR A 471 -4.05 32.74 -20.78
N GLY A 472 -3.97 33.16 -19.51
CA GLY A 472 -4.53 34.44 -19.05
C GLY A 472 -6.06 34.48 -19.07
N ASP A 473 -6.71 33.33 -19.18
CA ASP A 473 -8.15 33.18 -18.97
C ASP A 473 -8.44 31.75 -18.50
N THR A 474 -9.67 31.46 -18.13
CA THR A 474 -10.10 30.11 -17.75
C THR A 474 -11.45 29.76 -18.35
N THR A 475 -11.80 28.49 -18.28
CA THR A 475 -13.03 27.92 -18.83
C THR A 475 -14.29 28.64 -18.33
N ASP A 476 -15.25 28.85 -19.23
CA ASP A 476 -16.55 29.46 -18.90
C ASP A 476 -17.47 28.46 -18.17
N VAL A 477 -17.08 28.14 -16.92
CA VAL A 477 -17.77 27.21 -16.03
C VAL A 477 -19.18 27.67 -15.66
N VAL A 478 -19.45 28.97 -15.76
CA VAL A 478 -20.80 29.53 -15.57
C VAL A 478 -21.73 29.07 -16.68
N THR A 479 -21.28 29.15 -17.94
CA THR A 479 -22.02 28.61 -19.08
C THR A 479 -22.09 27.08 -19.02
N ALA A 480 -20.99 26.39 -18.70
CA ALA A 480 -20.99 24.93 -18.56
C ALA A 480 -22.07 24.44 -17.57
N LYS A 481 -22.13 25.06 -16.38
CA LYS A 481 -23.19 24.78 -15.39
C LYS A 481 -24.60 25.05 -15.92
N GLN A 482 -24.80 26.17 -16.64
CA GLN A 482 -26.11 26.51 -17.22
C GLN A 482 -26.58 25.50 -18.26
N GLU A 483 -25.64 24.89 -18.98
CA GLU A 483 -25.90 23.86 -19.99
C GLU A 483 -25.97 22.44 -19.39
N GLY A 484 -25.82 22.30 -18.06
CA GLY A 484 -26.00 21.04 -17.36
C GLY A 484 -24.77 20.12 -17.35
N VAL A 485 -23.58 20.67 -17.61
CA VAL A 485 -22.31 19.94 -17.52
C VAL A 485 -21.92 19.76 -16.05
N THR A 486 -21.57 18.53 -15.65
CA THR A 486 -20.95 18.27 -14.33
C THR A 486 -19.54 18.84 -14.32
N ILE A 487 -19.12 19.45 -13.21
CA ILE A 487 -17.81 20.10 -13.13
C ILE A 487 -17.02 19.46 -11.99
N SER A 488 -15.88 18.88 -12.32
CA SER A 488 -14.84 18.46 -11.38
C SER A 488 -13.70 19.49 -11.34
N LEU A 489 -12.94 19.55 -10.25
CA LEU A 489 -11.87 20.53 -10.05
C LEU A 489 -10.54 19.81 -9.81
N ALA A 490 -9.49 20.22 -10.52
CA ALA A 490 -8.18 19.58 -10.41
C ALA A 490 -7.03 20.55 -10.73
N PRO A 491 -5.85 20.39 -10.11
CA PRO A 491 -4.71 21.28 -10.25
C PRO A 491 -3.96 21.20 -11.58
N ASP A 492 -4.09 20.13 -12.37
CA ASP A 492 -3.27 19.81 -13.57
C ASP A 492 -1.82 19.38 -13.23
N TRP A 493 -0.99 20.20 -12.57
CA TRP A 493 0.40 19.84 -12.19
C TRP A 493 1.16 21.02 -11.61
N SER A 494 2.20 20.76 -10.82
CA SER A 494 3.01 21.80 -10.15
C SER A 494 3.56 22.90 -11.07
N PRO A 495 4.04 22.64 -12.30
CA PRO A 495 4.60 23.68 -13.15
C PRO A 495 3.62 24.78 -13.56
N SER A 496 2.30 24.55 -13.49
CA SER A 496 1.31 25.59 -13.79
C SER A 496 0.08 25.61 -12.87
N GLY A 497 -0.05 24.68 -11.96
CA GLY A 497 -1.21 24.48 -11.10
C GLY A 497 -0.93 24.67 -9.62
N THR A 498 -1.95 24.44 -8.80
CA THR A 498 -1.78 24.31 -7.35
C THR A 498 -1.18 22.94 -6.99
N LYS A 499 -0.85 22.74 -5.71
CA LYS A 499 -0.19 21.51 -5.25
C LYS A 499 -1.11 20.29 -5.17
N ASN A 500 -2.40 20.53 -5.00
CA ASN A 500 -3.47 19.54 -4.84
C ASN A 500 -4.85 20.24 -4.91
N PRO A 501 -5.96 19.52 -5.10
CA PRO A 501 -7.27 20.15 -5.29
C PRO A 501 -7.78 20.97 -4.08
N LEU A 502 -7.30 20.68 -2.86
CA LEU A 502 -7.58 21.52 -1.70
C LEU A 502 -7.17 22.97 -1.95
N HIS A 503 -6.01 23.21 -2.55
CA HIS A 503 -5.53 24.55 -2.87
C HIS A 503 -6.20 25.11 -4.14
N GLU A 504 -6.60 24.25 -5.08
CA GLU A 504 -7.37 24.65 -6.28
C GLU A 504 -8.75 25.25 -5.91
N LEU A 505 -9.39 24.75 -4.85
CA LEU A 505 -10.65 25.32 -4.31
C LEU A 505 -10.55 26.83 -4.05
N LYS A 506 -9.40 27.33 -3.61
CA LYS A 506 -9.21 28.76 -3.27
C LYS A 506 -9.27 29.62 -4.53
N MET A 507 -8.72 29.10 -5.64
CA MET A 507 -8.78 29.76 -6.93
C MET A 507 -10.21 29.73 -7.49
N ALA A 508 -10.88 28.58 -7.41
CA ALA A 508 -12.28 28.44 -7.82
C ALA A 508 -13.21 29.40 -7.05
N ASP A 509 -13.12 29.41 -5.72
CA ASP A 509 -13.90 30.30 -4.83
C ASP A 509 -13.57 31.78 -5.07
N TRP A 510 -12.29 32.11 -5.30
CA TRP A 510 -11.90 33.49 -5.61
C TRP A 510 -12.52 33.96 -6.93
N LEU A 511 -12.49 33.13 -7.98
CA LEU A 511 -13.11 33.45 -9.26
C LEU A 511 -14.62 33.57 -9.12
N ASP A 512 -15.26 32.66 -8.37
CA ASP A 512 -16.71 32.72 -8.19
C ASP A 512 -17.15 34.02 -7.51
N SER A 513 -16.48 34.36 -6.40
CA SER A 513 -16.74 35.56 -5.60
C SER A 513 -16.43 36.87 -6.34
N ASN A 514 -15.34 36.90 -7.12
CA ASN A 514 -14.82 38.16 -7.68
C ASN A 514 -15.15 38.36 -9.17
N ARG A 515 -15.53 37.30 -9.89
CA ARG A 515 -15.68 37.33 -11.36
C ARG A 515 -17.02 36.78 -11.82
N PHE A 516 -17.46 35.65 -11.27
CA PHE A 516 -18.66 34.97 -11.77
C PHE A 516 -19.94 35.45 -11.09
N GLY A 517 -19.85 36.00 -9.88
CA GLY A 517 -20.96 36.60 -9.15
C GLY A 517 -21.70 35.60 -8.28
N ASP A 518 -20.96 34.78 -7.53
CA ASP A 518 -21.47 33.80 -6.58
C ASP A 518 -22.42 32.79 -7.24
N VAL A 519 -21.96 32.20 -8.36
CA VAL A 519 -22.74 31.24 -9.16
C VAL A 519 -22.75 29.87 -8.50
N PHE A 520 -21.70 29.51 -7.77
CA PHE A 520 -21.56 28.23 -7.08
C PHE A 520 -21.82 28.41 -5.58
N THR A 521 -22.57 27.48 -5.00
CA THR A 521 -22.63 27.38 -3.54
C THR A 521 -21.36 26.72 -3.01
N ASP A 522 -21.09 26.91 -1.72
CA ASP A 522 -19.97 26.25 -1.04
C ASP A 522 -20.07 24.72 -1.16
N TYR A 523 -21.29 24.18 -1.04
CA TYR A 523 -21.55 22.76 -1.28
C TYR A 523 -21.14 22.34 -2.69
N GLU A 524 -21.55 23.08 -3.73
CA GLU A 524 -21.21 22.76 -5.11
C GLU A 524 -19.69 22.81 -5.36
N LEU A 525 -18.97 23.77 -4.77
CA LEU A 525 -17.51 23.82 -4.85
C LEU A 525 -16.85 22.59 -4.22
N VAL A 526 -17.33 22.14 -3.05
CA VAL A 526 -16.84 20.92 -2.40
C VAL A 526 -17.21 19.66 -3.21
N GLN A 527 -18.38 19.63 -3.87
CA GLN A 527 -18.74 18.54 -4.77
C GLN A 527 -17.71 18.37 -5.91
N MET A 528 -17.15 19.47 -6.44
CA MET A 528 -16.17 19.42 -7.54
C MET A 528 -14.90 18.63 -7.21
N VAL A 529 -14.57 18.46 -5.92
CA VAL A 529 -13.37 17.73 -5.48
C VAL A 529 -13.69 16.43 -4.74
N THR A 530 -14.97 16.06 -4.60
CA THR A 530 -15.40 14.84 -3.90
C THR A 530 -16.39 14.03 -4.74
N SER A 531 -17.67 14.37 -4.68
CA SER A 531 -18.73 13.56 -5.30
C SER A 531 -18.75 13.64 -6.82
N ASN A 532 -18.47 14.80 -7.42
CA ASN A 532 -18.53 14.98 -8.88
C ASN A 532 -17.49 14.11 -9.59
N PRO A 533 -16.20 14.15 -9.24
CA PRO A 533 -15.22 13.29 -9.90
C PRO A 533 -15.50 11.80 -9.64
N ALA A 534 -15.99 11.43 -8.45
CA ALA A 534 -16.43 10.05 -8.20
C ALA A 534 -17.59 9.63 -9.12
N ASP A 535 -18.58 10.51 -9.32
CA ASP A 535 -19.72 10.24 -10.20
C ASP A 535 -19.28 10.17 -11.68
N GLY A 536 -18.42 11.09 -12.13
CA GLY A 536 -17.91 11.14 -13.51
C GLY A 536 -17.05 9.93 -13.88
N MET A 537 -16.43 9.28 -12.88
CA MET A 537 -15.66 8.05 -13.04
C MET A 537 -16.44 6.76 -12.78
N ASN A 538 -17.76 6.85 -12.53
CA ASN A 538 -18.58 5.70 -12.09
C ASN A 538 -18.06 5.03 -10.80
N TRP A 539 -17.41 5.80 -9.92
CA TRP A 539 -16.88 5.39 -8.62
C TRP A 539 -17.80 5.76 -7.44
N ASN A 540 -18.99 6.26 -7.72
CA ASN A 540 -19.96 6.72 -6.72
C ASN A 540 -20.46 5.64 -5.75
N GLU A 541 -20.29 4.36 -6.10
CA GLU A 541 -20.56 3.21 -5.23
C GLU A 541 -19.34 2.74 -4.43
N HIS A 542 -18.22 3.49 -4.50
CA HIS A 542 -16.96 3.14 -3.86
C HIS A 542 -16.35 4.26 -3.03
N VAL A 543 -16.38 5.51 -3.52
CA VAL A 543 -15.76 6.68 -2.87
C VAL A 543 -16.53 7.98 -3.16
N GLY A 544 -16.00 9.13 -2.71
CA GLY A 544 -16.54 10.47 -2.94
C GLY A 544 -17.69 10.86 -1.99
N ARG A 545 -18.11 9.95 -1.11
CA ARG A 545 -19.14 10.14 -0.07
C ARG A 545 -18.77 9.36 1.19
N ILE A 546 -19.22 9.82 2.36
CA ILE A 546 -19.14 9.02 3.60
C ILE A 546 -20.46 8.27 3.74
N LYS A 547 -20.46 7.00 3.38
CA LYS A 547 -21.64 6.13 3.38
C LYS A 547 -21.24 4.70 3.70
N VAL A 548 -22.09 4.00 4.44
CA VAL A 548 -21.90 2.59 4.78
C VAL A 548 -21.69 1.74 3.52
N GLY A 549 -20.65 0.90 3.55
CA GLY A 549 -20.22 0.02 2.46
C GLY A 549 -19.21 0.63 1.49
N LEU A 550 -18.97 1.95 1.54
CA LEU A 550 -17.94 2.61 0.74
C LEU A 550 -16.55 2.42 1.35
N SER A 551 -15.50 2.58 0.55
CA SER A 551 -14.13 2.56 1.08
C SER A 551 -13.91 3.77 1.99
N ALA A 552 -13.15 3.56 3.06
CA ALA A 552 -12.77 4.60 4.00
C ALA A 552 -11.65 5.50 3.43
N ASP A 553 -11.96 6.17 2.33
CA ASP A 553 -11.19 7.27 1.76
C ASP A 553 -11.72 8.55 2.40
N LEU A 554 -11.04 9.04 3.44
CA LEU A 554 -11.51 10.09 4.33
C LEU A 554 -10.44 11.16 4.54
N MET A 555 -10.89 12.37 4.83
CA MET A 555 -10.02 13.42 5.36
C MET A 555 -10.65 14.11 6.55
N VAL A 556 -9.82 14.53 7.50
CA VAL A 556 -10.22 15.27 8.69
C VAL A 556 -9.54 16.62 8.68
N VAL A 557 -10.33 17.67 8.80
CA VAL A 557 -9.86 19.06 8.83
C VAL A 557 -10.28 19.71 10.13
N ASP A 558 -9.46 20.61 10.67
CA ASP A 558 -9.83 21.43 11.82
C ASP A 558 -11.15 22.18 11.58
N SER A 559 -11.97 22.30 12.62
CA SER A 559 -13.31 22.90 12.55
C SER A 559 -13.26 24.36 12.98
N PHE A 560 -13.15 25.30 12.05
CA PHE A 560 -13.07 26.73 12.35
C PHE A 560 -14.23 27.56 11.78
N ARG A 561 -15.14 26.95 11.01
CA ARG A 561 -16.38 27.57 10.48
C ARG A 561 -17.63 26.77 10.80
N ASN A 562 -18.71 27.49 11.11
CA ASN A 562 -20.05 26.89 11.29
C ASN A 562 -20.55 26.22 10.02
N ASP A 563 -20.37 26.87 8.87
CA ASP A 563 -20.64 26.25 7.57
C ASP A 563 -19.53 25.21 7.26
N PRO A 564 -19.86 23.91 7.18
CA PRO A 564 -18.88 22.87 6.92
C PRO A 564 -18.25 23.00 5.52
N TYR A 565 -18.99 23.48 4.53
CA TYR A 565 -18.45 23.58 3.18
C TYR A 565 -17.47 24.76 3.08
N ARG A 566 -17.81 25.90 3.69
CA ARG A 566 -16.87 27.03 3.84
C ARG A 566 -15.62 26.64 4.62
N ASN A 567 -15.76 25.76 5.63
CA ASN A 567 -14.64 25.24 6.40
C ASN A 567 -13.60 24.56 5.50
N LEU A 568 -14.03 23.68 4.59
CA LEU A 568 -13.12 22.99 3.66
C LEU A 568 -12.55 23.93 2.58
N ILE A 569 -13.36 24.85 2.06
CA ILE A 569 -12.90 25.81 1.06
C ILE A 569 -11.76 26.68 1.63
N GLU A 570 -11.86 27.11 2.89
CA GLU A 570 -10.87 27.98 3.53
C GLU A 570 -9.72 27.24 4.24
N SER A 571 -9.75 25.91 4.32
CA SER A 571 -8.73 25.14 5.04
C SER A 571 -7.42 25.07 4.27
N ILE A 572 -6.30 25.08 4.97
CA ILE A 572 -4.96 25.03 4.39
C ILE A 572 -4.13 23.93 5.07
N ASP A 573 -2.86 23.78 4.69
CA ASP A 573 -2.04 22.64 5.13
C ASP A 573 -1.96 22.47 6.67
N PRO A 574 -1.80 23.54 7.49
CA PRO A 574 -1.91 23.44 8.95
C PRO A 574 -3.20 22.81 9.48
N ASP A 575 -4.33 23.00 8.79
CA ASP A 575 -5.65 22.56 9.25
C ASP A 575 -5.91 21.08 8.95
N MET A 576 -5.08 20.43 8.14
CA MET A 576 -5.22 19.01 7.81
C MET A 576 -4.86 18.13 9.00
N LYS A 577 -5.84 17.51 9.64
CA LYS A 577 -5.63 16.67 10.83
C LYS A 577 -5.37 15.22 10.49
N LEU A 578 -5.99 14.69 9.43
CA LEU A 578 -5.82 13.30 9.02
C LEU A 578 -6.21 13.10 7.55
N THR A 579 -5.45 12.26 6.84
CA THR A 579 -5.79 11.73 5.52
C THR A 579 -5.74 10.21 5.59
N ILE A 580 -6.83 9.58 5.15
CA ILE A 580 -7.03 8.13 5.21
C ILE A 580 -7.35 7.63 3.80
N VAL A 581 -6.65 6.60 3.34
CA VAL A 581 -6.89 5.96 2.03
C VAL A 581 -7.14 4.47 2.25
N GLY A 582 -8.29 3.95 1.80
CA GLY A 582 -8.63 2.55 2.02
C GLY A 582 -8.65 2.14 3.51
N GLY A 583 -9.01 3.08 4.38
CA GLY A 583 -8.97 2.92 5.84
C GLY A 583 -7.59 3.03 6.47
N LEU A 584 -6.50 3.17 5.72
CA LEU A 584 -5.16 3.39 6.28
C LEU A 584 -4.95 4.86 6.62
N PRO A 585 -4.66 5.22 7.88
CA PRO A 585 -4.28 6.59 8.24
C PRO A 585 -2.83 6.85 7.81
N LEU A 586 -2.63 7.72 6.82
CA LEU A 586 -1.33 7.89 6.16
C LEU A 586 -0.62 9.21 6.51
N PHE A 587 -1.38 10.28 6.73
CA PHE A 587 -0.83 11.62 6.93
C PHE A 587 -1.70 12.39 7.91
N GLY A 588 -1.11 13.24 8.76
CA GLY A 588 -1.90 14.09 9.65
C GLY A 588 -1.15 14.58 10.88
N ASP A 589 -1.91 14.89 11.93
CA ASP A 589 -1.37 15.21 13.24
C ASP A 589 -0.76 13.96 13.89
N GLU A 590 0.45 14.08 14.42
CA GLU A 590 1.21 12.97 15.01
C GLU A 590 0.42 12.22 16.10
N PHE A 591 -0.36 12.96 16.91
CA PHE A 591 -1.12 12.36 18.00
C PHE A 591 -2.27 11.48 17.48
N LEU A 592 -2.95 11.87 16.40
CA LEU A 592 -4.05 11.09 15.80
C LEU A 592 -3.50 9.80 15.17
N LEU A 593 -2.41 9.91 14.41
CA LEU A 593 -1.73 8.75 13.85
C LEU A 593 -1.27 7.78 14.95
N THR A 594 -0.74 8.30 16.05
CA THR A 594 -0.32 7.48 17.20
C THR A 594 -1.52 6.78 17.87
N GLN A 595 -2.66 7.46 18.04
CA GLN A 595 -3.87 6.86 18.60
C GLN A 595 -4.43 5.75 17.70
N LEU A 596 -4.26 5.88 16.38
CA LEU A 596 -4.61 4.86 15.40
C LEU A 596 -3.53 3.76 15.25
N GLY A 597 -2.49 3.78 16.10
CA GLY A 597 -1.45 2.74 16.11
C GLY A 597 -0.44 2.84 14.96
N VAL A 598 -0.39 3.96 14.23
CA VAL A 598 0.47 4.15 13.06
C VAL A 598 1.85 4.68 13.47
N GLY A 599 2.90 3.97 13.05
CA GLY A 599 4.27 4.46 13.14
C GLY A 599 4.51 5.49 12.03
N SER A 600 4.89 6.72 12.39
CA SER A 600 4.99 7.81 11.42
C SER A 600 6.28 8.63 11.58
N GLU A 601 6.63 9.37 10.53
CA GLU A 601 7.76 10.28 10.47
C GLU A 601 7.30 11.73 10.39
N VAL A 602 7.96 12.61 11.15
CA VAL A 602 7.61 14.03 11.20
C VAL A 602 8.02 14.76 9.91
N ILE A 603 7.08 15.53 9.36
CA ILE A 603 7.27 16.51 8.30
C ILE A 603 7.11 17.92 8.89
N LEU A 604 8.08 18.79 8.61
CA LEU A 604 8.10 20.16 9.12
C LEU A 604 7.48 21.12 8.11
N GLY A 605 6.50 21.91 8.57
CA GLY A 605 5.94 23.04 7.86
C GLY A 605 6.38 24.38 8.47
N ASN A 606 5.99 25.50 7.85
CA ASN A 606 6.30 26.82 8.38
C ASN A 606 5.41 27.16 9.59
N GLY A 607 5.91 26.89 10.80
CA GLY A 607 5.17 27.17 12.04
C GLY A 607 4.17 26.08 12.46
N PHE A 608 4.26 24.90 11.86
CA PHE A 608 3.47 23.71 12.22
C PHE A 608 4.25 22.44 11.86
N SER A 609 3.81 21.28 12.36
CA SER A 609 4.36 19.97 11.99
C SER A 609 3.22 18.98 11.74
N LYS A 610 3.48 18.03 10.85
CA LYS A 610 2.60 16.88 10.56
C LYS A 610 3.45 15.62 10.60
N SER A 611 2.82 14.46 10.49
CA SER A 611 3.52 13.18 10.34
C SER A 611 2.94 12.38 9.19
N VAL A 612 3.75 11.48 8.64
CA VAL A 612 3.39 10.61 7.53
C VAL A 612 3.86 9.18 7.77
N ASP A 613 3.10 8.19 7.33
CA ASP A 613 3.60 6.83 7.12
C ASP A 613 3.76 6.58 5.61
N ILE A 614 4.99 6.28 5.22
CA ILE A 614 5.37 5.94 3.84
C ILE A 614 6.05 4.58 3.74
N THR A 615 6.02 3.82 4.85
CA THR A 615 6.78 2.60 5.00
C THR A 615 5.89 1.37 4.89
N PHE A 616 6.01 0.68 3.76
CA PHE A 616 5.21 -0.51 3.47
C PHE A 616 6.12 -1.70 3.25
N ASN A 617 5.86 -2.78 3.97
CA ASN A 617 6.56 -4.04 3.73
C ASN A 617 6.14 -4.61 2.37
N GLY A 618 7.01 -5.39 1.74
CA GLY A 618 6.71 -5.97 0.42
C GLY A 618 6.70 -4.98 -0.76
N VAL A 619 6.75 -3.67 -0.51
CA VAL A 619 6.85 -2.63 -1.54
C VAL A 619 8.34 -2.35 -1.86
N PRO A 620 8.76 -2.29 -3.14
CA PRO A 620 10.12 -1.93 -3.53
C PRO A 620 10.56 -0.59 -2.93
N LYS A 621 11.76 -0.54 -2.32
CA LYS A 621 12.21 0.61 -1.52
C LYS A 621 11.18 1.07 -0.45
N GLY A 622 10.25 0.22 -0.06
CA GLY A 622 9.15 0.47 0.87
C GLY A 622 9.63 0.95 2.23
N GLY A 623 10.74 0.39 2.74
CA GLY A 623 11.35 0.81 4.00
C GLY A 623 12.20 2.10 3.95
N GLN A 624 12.12 2.89 2.88
CA GLN A 624 12.79 4.21 2.84
C GLN A 624 12.13 5.18 3.82
N THR A 625 12.97 5.94 4.51
CA THR A 625 12.50 6.99 5.41
C THR A 625 12.20 8.28 4.65
N TRP A 626 11.22 9.04 5.13
CA TRP A 626 10.88 10.37 4.61
C TRP A 626 12.11 11.28 4.60
N SER A 627 12.92 11.22 5.65
CA SER A 627 14.16 12.00 5.73
C SER A 627 15.18 11.62 4.66
N SER A 628 15.24 10.37 4.20
CA SER A 628 16.14 9.97 3.12
C SER A 628 15.64 10.48 1.78
N ILE A 629 14.36 10.23 1.47
CA ILE A 629 13.72 10.63 0.21
C ILE A 629 13.82 12.14 0.00
N SER A 630 13.42 12.92 1.01
CA SER A 630 13.47 14.38 0.94
C SER A 630 14.91 14.89 0.76
N GLN A 631 15.88 14.34 1.50
CA GLN A 631 17.28 14.76 1.40
C GLN A 631 17.90 14.42 0.03
N ASP A 632 17.61 13.24 -0.51
CA ASP A 632 18.14 12.81 -1.81
C ASP A 632 17.61 13.71 -2.93
N LEU A 633 16.30 14.01 -2.92
CA LEU A 633 15.69 14.93 -3.89
C LEU A 633 16.16 16.37 -3.71
N GLU A 634 16.25 16.89 -2.49
CA GLU A 634 16.76 18.23 -2.22
C GLU A 634 18.21 18.41 -2.71
N ASN A 635 19.04 17.37 -2.59
CA ASN A 635 20.41 17.40 -3.11
C ASN A 635 20.43 17.33 -4.63
N ALA A 636 19.67 16.42 -5.23
CA ALA A 636 19.62 16.26 -6.68
C ALA A 636 19.10 17.52 -7.39
N MET A 637 18.10 18.20 -6.82
CA MET A 637 17.49 19.43 -7.37
C MET A 637 18.43 20.64 -7.37
N LYS A 638 19.52 20.63 -6.58
CA LYS A 638 20.56 21.67 -6.62
C LYS A 638 21.37 21.63 -7.92
N PHE A 639 21.32 20.52 -8.67
CA PHE A 639 22.12 20.31 -9.88
C PHE A 639 23.58 20.75 -9.70
N ASP A 640 24.22 20.32 -8.59
CA ASP A 640 25.63 20.62 -8.33
C ASP A 640 26.51 19.88 -9.34
N MET A 641 27.40 20.61 -10.02
CA MET A 641 28.19 20.07 -11.11
C MET A 641 29.13 18.94 -10.66
N ASN A 642 29.66 18.99 -9.44
CA ASN A 642 30.55 17.95 -8.92
C ASN A 642 29.74 16.71 -8.57
N GLU A 643 28.61 16.88 -7.88
CA GLU A 643 27.76 15.75 -7.50
C GLU A 643 27.19 15.05 -8.73
N MET A 644 26.72 15.79 -9.75
CA MET A 644 26.27 15.20 -11.00
C MET A 644 27.38 14.44 -11.74
N TYR A 645 28.62 14.97 -11.74
CA TYR A 645 29.75 14.28 -12.37
C TYR A 645 30.12 12.98 -11.66
N ASP A 646 29.94 12.93 -10.34
CA ASP A 646 30.21 11.74 -9.53
C ASP A 646 29.08 10.70 -9.60
N SER A 647 27.82 11.14 -9.78
CA SER A 647 26.62 10.28 -9.78
C SER A 647 26.19 9.78 -11.16
N PHE A 648 26.31 10.59 -12.23
CA PHE A 648 25.77 10.21 -13.55
C PHE A 648 26.58 9.07 -14.19
N ASN A 649 25.86 8.05 -14.68
CA ASN A 649 26.45 6.78 -15.10
C ASN A 649 27.53 6.91 -16.20
N TYR A 650 27.35 7.83 -17.14
CA TYR A 650 28.29 8.07 -18.24
C TYR A 650 29.24 9.25 -18.00
N ALA A 651 29.10 10.03 -16.93
CA ALA A 651 29.95 11.21 -16.69
C ALA A 651 31.43 10.84 -16.58
N ASN A 652 31.73 9.66 -16.02
CA ASN A 652 33.08 9.11 -15.91
C ASN A 652 33.77 8.81 -17.27
N THR A 653 33.04 8.86 -18.38
CA THR A 653 33.58 8.67 -19.74
C THR A 653 34.19 9.95 -20.32
N MET A 654 33.96 11.09 -19.65
CA MET A 654 34.42 12.43 -20.03
C MET A 654 35.34 12.98 -18.94
N THR A 655 36.18 13.97 -19.25
CA THR A 655 36.81 14.77 -18.20
C THR A 655 35.79 15.71 -17.58
N PHE A 656 35.98 16.15 -16.33
CA PHE A 656 35.10 17.12 -15.67
C PHE A 656 34.79 18.36 -16.53
N SER A 657 35.80 18.92 -17.21
CA SER A 657 35.61 20.08 -18.10
C SER A 657 34.77 19.74 -19.33
N GLU A 658 34.90 18.54 -19.89
CA GLU A 658 34.08 18.10 -21.02
C GLU A 658 32.63 17.82 -20.59
N PHE A 659 32.43 17.30 -19.38
CA PHE A 659 31.12 17.12 -18.78
C PHE A 659 30.43 18.47 -18.51
N GLU A 660 31.13 19.43 -17.91
CA GLU A 660 30.63 20.77 -17.66
C GLU A 660 30.23 21.48 -18.97
N ASP A 661 31.05 21.38 -20.02
CA ASP A 661 30.75 21.92 -21.34
C ASP A 661 29.51 21.24 -21.97
N TRP A 662 29.39 19.91 -21.80
CA TRP A 662 28.24 19.15 -22.29
C TRP A 662 26.95 19.52 -21.55
N PHE A 663 26.97 19.55 -20.22
CA PHE A 663 25.80 19.83 -19.39
C PHE A 663 25.30 21.25 -19.64
N ASN A 664 26.19 22.25 -19.59
CA ASN A 664 25.82 23.65 -19.85
C ASN A 664 25.40 23.89 -21.31
N GLY A 665 25.85 23.06 -22.24
CA GLY A 665 25.40 23.08 -23.63
C GLY A 665 24.00 22.51 -23.83
N LYS A 666 23.64 21.46 -23.08
CA LYS A 666 22.34 20.76 -23.17
C LYS A 666 21.25 21.39 -22.29
N TYR A 667 21.61 21.80 -21.08
CA TYR A 667 20.73 22.37 -20.05
C TYR A 667 21.25 23.74 -19.57
N PRO A 668 21.29 24.75 -20.45
CA PRO A 668 21.87 26.05 -20.12
C PRO A 668 21.11 26.72 -18.97
N GLY A 669 21.83 27.07 -17.91
CA GLY A 669 21.27 27.79 -16.75
C GLY A 669 20.74 26.91 -15.63
N LEU A 670 20.63 25.59 -15.84
CA LEU A 670 20.16 24.65 -14.80
C LEU A 670 21.25 24.35 -13.75
N SER A 671 22.52 24.54 -14.09
CA SER A 671 23.65 24.38 -13.16
C SER A 671 23.56 25.40 -12.02
N GLY A 672 23.56 24.94 -10.77
CA GLY A 672 23.31 25.80 -9.61
C GLY A 672 21.86 25.77 -9.12
N GLY A 673 21.01 24.97 -9.77
CA GLY A 673 19.82 24.39 -9.18
C GLY A 673 18.50 25.05 -9.57
N THR A 674 17.44 24.24 -9.49
CA THR A 674 16.13 24.71 -9.04
C THR A 674 15.96 24.29 -7.57
N HIS A 675 14.79 24.47 -6.97
CA HIS A 675 14.49 23.92 -5.65
C HIS A 675 13.46 22.81 -5.80
N LEU A 676 13.51 21.84 -4.88
CA LEU A 676 12.44 20.88 -4.73
C LEU A 676 11.17 21.64 -4.36
N ASP A 677 10.09 21.40 -5.10
CA ASP A 677 8.81 22.03 -4.77
C ASP A 677 8.32 21.57 -3.40
N SER A 678 7.84 22.51 -2.58
CA SER A 678 7.45 22.22 -1.20
C SER A 678 6.24 21.29 -1.13
N VAL A 679 6.21 20.39 -0.13
CA VAL A 679 5.02 19.59 0.22
C VAL A 679 3.83 20.50 0.54
N PHE A 680 4.07 21.57 1.31
CA PHE A 680 3.01 22.46 1.78
C PHE A 680 2.95 23.74 0.95
N THR A 681 1.73 24.24 0.72
CA THR A 681 1.50 25.56 0.10
C THR A 681 1.69 26.68 1.11
N TYR A 682 1.21 26.50 2.35
CA TYR A 682 1.38 27.47 3.42
C TYR A 682 2.85 27.69 3.75
N GLY A 683 3.28 28.95 3.63
CA GLY A 683 4.66 29.35 3.84
C GLY A 683 5.60 29.15 2.63
N ASP A 684 5.07 28.79 1.47
CA ASP A 684 5.85 28.76 0.22
C ASP A 684 5.89 30.14 -0.45
N ASP A 685 6.89 30.93 -0.08
CA ASP A 685 7.10 32.26 -0.66
C ASP A 685 7.33 32.21 -2.18
N TYR A 686 7.99 31.17 -2.71
CA TYR A 686 8.26 31.06 -4.15
C TYR A 686 6.97 30.90 -4.93
N TYR A 687 6.07 30.03 -4.47
CA TYR A 687 4.77 29.82 -5.07
C TYR A 687 3.96 31.12 -5.16
N PHE A 688 3.76 31.80 -4.03
CA PHE A 688 2.97 33.04 -4.01
C PHE A 688 3.65 34.20 -4.75
N GLU A 689 4.98 34.33 -4.65
CA GLU A 689 5.70 35.36 -5.41
C GLU A 689 5.59 35.15 -6.92
N THR A 690 5.66 33.91 -7.38
CA THR A 690 5.57 33.56 -8.81
C THR A 690 4.17 33.85 -9.35
N LEU A 691 3.12 33.44 -8.63
CA LEU A 691 1.74 33.80 -8.96
C LEU A 691 1.52 35.32 -9.01
N ASN A 692 1.97 36.04 -7.98
CA ASN A 692 1.77 37.50 -7.86
C ASN A 692 2.53 38.30 -8.93
N LYS A 693 3.64 37.76 -9.47
CA LYS A 693 4.41 38.39 -10.56
C LYS A 693 3.89 38.01 -11.95
N SER A 694 3.16 36.89 -12.06
CA SER A 694 2.67 36.39 -13.34
C SER A 694 1.64 37.35 -13.96
N ILE A 695 1.96 37.86 -15.14
CA ILE A 695 1.07 38.72 -15.93
C ILE A 695 -0.18 37.94 -16.41
N PRO A 696 -0.06 36.72 -17.00
CA PRO A 696 -1.22 35.92 -17.36
C PRO A 696 -2.17 35.69 -16.19
N PHE A 697 -1.63 35.22 -15.05
CA PHE A 697 -2.44 34.89 -13.87
C PHE A 697 -3.26 36.09 -13.40
N ASN A 698 -2.64 37.28 -13.37
CA ASN A 698 -3.28 38.52 -12.92
C ASN A 698 -4.02 39.30 -14.02
N SER A 699 -4.18 38.72 -15.22
CA SER A 699 -4.88 39.38 -16.34
C SER A 699 -6.37 39.59 -16.04
N LEU A 700 -6.96 38.71 -15.24
CA LEU A 700 -8.33 38.76 -14.76
C LEU A 700 -8.48 39.58 -13.46
N GLY A 701 -7.45 40.33 -13.06
CA GLY A 701 -7.48 41.17 -11.87
C GLY A 701 -6.31 40.88 -10.95
N ASN A 702 -6.16 41.70 -9.92
CA ASN A 702 -5.11 41.51 -8.94
C ASN A 702 -5.51 40.40 -7.96
N ILE A 703 -5.16 39.15 -8.30
CA ILE A 703 -5.45 37.96 -7.51
C ILE A 703 -4.42 37.93 -6.37
N ASP A 704 -4.89 37.99 -5.13
CA ASP A 704 -4.04 37.89 -3.94
C ASP A 704 -4.59 36.76 -3.04
N LEU A 705 -4.20 35.53 -3.40
CA LEU A 705 -4.64 34.34 -2.68
C LEU A 705 -4.10 34.32 -1.23
N TRP A 706 -2.88 34.83 -1.01
CA TRP A 706 -2.29 34.88 0.32
C TRP A 706 -3.16 35.67 1.28
N SER A 707 -3.47 36.93 0.93
CA SER A 707 -4.29 37.79 1.78
C SER A 707 -5.72 37.26 1.94
N ALA A 708 -6.25 36.55 0.95
CA ALA A 708 -7.60 36.01 0.97
C ALA A 708 -7.75 34.78 1.87
N TYR A 709 -6.79 33.84 1.86
CA TYR A 709 -6.97 32.53 2.50
C TYR A 709 -5.83 32.11 3.45
N TYR A 710 -4.59 32.51 3.18
CA TYR A 710 -3.41 32.01 3.90
C TYR A 710 -2.90 32.96 4.97
N ASN A 711 -3.31 34.23 4.98
CA ASN A 711 -2.89 35.20 5.98
C ASN A 711 -3.64 35.02 7.31
N ILE A 712 -3.31 33.94 8.01
CA ILE A 712 -3.95 33.50 9.25
C ILE A 712 -2.95 33.54 10.41
N GLU A 713 -3.47 33.65 11.64
CA GLU A 713 -2.65 33.58 12.85
C GLU A 713 -2.74 32.18 13.44
N LEU A 714 -1.59 31.52 13.58
CA LEU A 714 -1.43 30.23 14.23
C LEU A 714 -0.87 30.40 15.65
N ASN A 715 -1.25 29.50 16.56
CA ASN A 715 -0.61 29.37 17.87
C ASN A 715 0.70 28.56 17.79
N ASP A 716 1.39 28.39 18.92
CA ASP A 716 2.68 27.68 18.98
C ASP A 716 2.61 26.21 18.56
N ASN A 717 1.40 25.63 18.54
CA ASN A 717 1.13 24.25 18.13
C ASN A 717 0.62 24.15 16.67
N GLY A 718 0.54 25.27 15.94
CA GLY A 718 0.10 25.27 14.54
C GLY A 718 -1.42 25.37 14.32
N TYR A 719 -2.22 25.63 15.36
CA TYR A 719 -3.68 25.77 15.24
C TYR A 719 -4.14 27.22 15.09
N ARG A 720 -5.26 27.44 14.38
CA ARG A 720 -5.84 28.77 14.13
C ARG A 720 -6.34 29.47 15.42
N LEU A 721 -6.02 30.76 15.56
CA LEU A 721 -6.46 31.57 16.71
C LEU A 721 -7.81 32.30 16.51
N ASN A 722 -8.16 32.67 15.27
CA ASN A 722 -9.33 33.50 14.98
C ASN A 722 -10.39 32.70 14.22
N SER A 723 -11.10 31.82 14.91
CA SER A 723 -12.13 30.94 14.35
C SER A 723 -13.54 31.24 14.89
N GLU A 724 -14.56 30.78 14.18
CA GLU A 724 -15.96 30.89 14.60
C GLU A 724 -16.37 29.80 15.60
N ILE A 725 -15.73 28.63 15.50
CA ILE A 725 -15.98 27.46 16.35
C ILE A 725 -14.94 27.35 17.47
N ASN A 726 -13.63 27.49 17.19
CA ASN A 726 -12.54 27.30 18.19
C ASN A 726 -12.32 28.46 19.18
N ASN A 727 -13.34 29.25 19.50
CA ASN A 727 -13.21 30.38 20.44
C ASN A 727 -14.17 30.34 21.63
N VAL A 728 -14.96 29.27 21.77
CA VAL A 728 -15.76 29.04 22.99
C VAL A 728 -15.16 27.84 23.71
N ASP A 729 -14.58 28.13 24.86
CA ASP A 729 -14.10 27.19 25.88
C ASP A 729 -14.75 27.71 27.17
N THR A 730 -15.87 27.09 27.55
CA THR A 730 -16.82 27.59 28.53
C THR A 730 -16.31 27.40 29.96
N ASP A 731 -15.43 26.43 30.19
CA ASP A 731 -14.85 26.16 31.50
C ASP A 731 -13.34 26.46 31.63
N GLU A 732 -12.72 26.91 30.54
CA GLU A 732 -11.35 27.39 30.44
C GLU A 732 -10.29 26.29 30.71
N ASP A 733 -10.57 25.06 30.30
CA ASP A 733 -9.67 23.91 30.51
C ASP A 733 -8.65 23.69 29.39
N GLY A 734 -8.81 24.41 28.27
CA GLY A 734 -7.94 24.37 27.11
C GLY A 734 -8.45 23.53 25.95
N TYR A 735 -9.60 22.87 26.08
CA TYR A 735 -10.36 22.26 25.00
C TYR A 735 -11.56 23.16 24.66
N SER A 736 -11.93 23.24 23.38
CA SER A 736 -13.10 24.04 23.00
C SER A 736 -14.39 23.29 23.34
N ASP A 737 -15.48 23.99 23.64
CA ASP A 737 -16.82 23.42 23.89
C ASP A 737 -17.27 22.41 22.83
N TRP A 738 -16.72 22.55 21.62
CA TRP A 738 -17.09 21.75 20.47
C TRP A 738 -16.32 20.42 20.40
N THR A 739 -15.18 20.35 21.07
CA THR A 739 -14.26 19.20 21.14
C THR A 739 -14.20 18.58 22.53
N ASP A 740 -14.88 19.21 23.48
CA ASP A 740 -14.95 18.86 24.88
C ASP A 740 -16.23 18.07 25.13
N ALA A 741 -16.09 16.82 25.59
CA ALA A 741 -17.23 15.98 25.96
C ALA A 741 -17.98 16.53 27.19
N PHE A 742 -17.33 17.36 28.00
CA PHE A 742 -17.86 18.02 29.19
C PHE A 742 -17.57 19.54 29.18
N PRO A 743 -18.21 20.33 28.28
CA PRO A 743 -17.95 21.78 28.08
C PRO A 743 -18.16 22.71 29.29
N ASN A 744 -18.47 22.17 30.46
CA ASN A 744 -18.71 22.92 31.68
C ASN A 744 -17.98 22.32 32.89
N ASP A 745 -17.16 21.29 32.70
CA ASP A 745 -16.33 20.66 33.73
C ASP A 745 -14.84 20.74 33.34
N PRO A 746 -14.08 21.70 33.91
CA PRO A 746 -12.70 21.95 33.49
C PRO A 746 -11.69 20.91 33.95
N THR A 747 -12.18 19.74 34.36
CA THR A 747 -11.38 18.59 34.76
C THR A 747 -11.62 17.38 33.87
N GLU A 748 -12.54 17.46 32.91
CA GLU A 748 -12.91 16.39 32.00
C GLU A 748 -13.11 16.96 30.61
N TRP A 749 -12.52 16.33 29.59
CA TRP A 749 -12.62 16.81 28.21
C TRP A 749 -12.79 15.68 27.19
N TYR A 750 -12.52 14.43 27.58
CA TYR A 750 -12.74 13.22 26.78
C TYR A 750 -13.62 12.23 27.55
N ASP A 751 -14.47 11.54 26.81
CA ASP A 751 -15.29 10.39 27.22
C ASP A 751 -15.08 9.30 26.17
N SER A 752 -14.11 8.43 26.42
CA SER A 752 -13.54 7.52 25.43
C SER A 752 -14.45 6.34 25.12
N ASP A 753 -15.29 5.90 26.05
CA ASP A 753 -16.25 4.81 25.86
C ASP A 753 -17.72 5.26 25.82
N GLY A 754 -17.99 6.54 26.10
CA GLY A 754 -19.30 7.16 25.94
C GLY A 754 -20.28 6.85 27.07
N ASP A 755 -19.80 6.45 28.25
CA ASP A 755 -20.64 6.12 29.40
C ASP A 755 -21.16 7.38 30.15
N GLY A 756 -20.62 8.56 29.81
CA GLY A 756 -20.95 9.84 30.41
C GLY A 756 -20.07 10.24 31.60
N VAL A 757 -18.96 9.54 31.83
CA VAL A 757 -17.91 9.84 32.81
C VAL A 757 -16.62 10.17 32.07
N GLY A 758 -16.03 11.33 32.39
CA GLY A 758 -14.81 11.73 31.70
C GLY A 758 -13.61 10.87 32.08
N ASN A 759 -12.71 10.66 31.10
CA ASN A 759 -11.55 9.77 31.19
C ASN A 759 -10.63 10.05 32.39
N ASN A 760 -10.58 11.28 32.93
CA ASN A 760 -9.71 11.57 34.07
C ASN A 760 -10.28 11.03 35.39
N LYS A 761 -11.59 10.84 35.45
CA LYS A 761 -12.31 10.33 36.62
C LYS A 761 -12.79 8.90 36.45
N ASP A 762 -12.92 8.46 35.21
CA ASP A 762 -13.29 7.10 34.85
C ASP A 762 -12.21 6.09 35.30
N PRO A 763 -12.56 5.10 36.15
CA PRO A 763 -11.67 3.99 36.50
C PRO A 763 -11.34 3.08 35.31
N CYS A 764 -12.24 2.98 34.34
CA CYS A 764 -12.17 2.13 33.17
C CYS A 764 -12.42 2.95 31.88
N PRO A 765 -11.52 3.90 31.51
CA PRO A 765 -11.77 4.90 30.46
C PRO A 765 -12.04 4.40 29.04
N ASN A 766 -12.05 3.09 28.79
CA ASN A 766 -12.31 2.53 27.46
C ASN A 766 -13.32 1.38 27.53
N ASP A 767 -14.08 1.27 28.60
CA ASP A 767 -15.10 0.25 28.83
C ASP A 767 -16.33 0.85 29.52
N ALA A 768 -17.37 1.09 28.73
CA ALA A 768 -18.62 1.69 29.22
C ALA A 768 -19.40 0.81 30.22
N LEU A 769 -19.00 -0.45 30.40
CA LEU A 769 -19.55 -1.33 31.45
C LEU A 769 -18.84 -1.15 32.79
N ASP A 770 -17.66 -0.52 32.77
CA ASP A 770 -16.94 -0.10 33.96
C ASP A 770 -16.62 -1.32 34.87
N ASP A 771 -16.34 -1.09 36.15
CA ASP A 771 -16.24 -2.16 37.17
C ASP A 771 -17.63 -2.46 37.77
N THR A 772 -18.46 -3.20 37.01
CA THR A 772 -19.88 -3.42 37.31
C THR A 772 -20.12 -4.06 38.69
N ASP A 773 -19.26 -4.97 39.14
CA ASP A 773 -19.40 -5.67 40.42
C ASP A 773 -18.48 -5.15 41.54
N ASN A 774 -17.63 -4.17 41.24
CA ASN A 774 -16.76 -3.41 42.14
C ASN A 774 -15.62 -4.24 42.76
N ASP A 775 -15.03 -5.12 41.97
CA ASP A 775 -13.93 -5.98 42.39
C ASP A 775 -12.52 -5.46 42.02
N GLY A 776 -12.49 -4.42 41.18
CA GLY A 776 -11.31 -3.70 40.74
C GLY A 776 -10.76 -4.12 39.39
N VAL A 777 -11.48 -4.95 38.62
CA VAL A 777 -11.18 -5.27 37.21
C VAL A 777 -12.26 -4.66 36.32
N CYS A 778 -11.85 -4.01 35.24
CA CYS A 778 -12.79 -3.46 34.26
C CYS A 778 -13.49 -4.62 33.54
N GLY A 779 -14.77 -4.48 33.22
CA GLY A 779 -15.57 -5.53 32.59
C GLY A 779 -14.97 -6.11 31.31
N ASP A 780 -14.19 -5.33 30.57
CA ASP A 780 -13.43 -5.77 29.40
C ASP A 780 -12.26 -6.73 29.67
N GLN A 781 -11.76 -6.73 30.90
CA GLN A 781 -10.66 -7.57 31.38
C GLN A 781 -11.11 -8.59 32.42
N ASP A 782 -12.42 -8.65 32.67
CA ASP A 782 -13.04 -9.54 33.62
C ASP A 782 -13.83 -10.62 32.88
N ASP A 783 -13.42 -11.89 33.04
CA ASP A 783 -14.14 -13.02 32.47
C ASP A 783 -15.52 -13.24 33.15
N PHE A 784 -15.72 -12.65 34.34
CA PHE A 784 -16.96 -12.69 35.12
C PHE A 784 -17.42 -11.29 35.60
N PRO A 785 -17.82 -10.37 34.70
CA PRO A 785 -18.11 -8.94 35.02
C PRO A 785 -19.24 -8.63 36.02
N TYR A 786 -19.87 -9.66 36.59
CA TYR A 786 -21.00 -9.55 37.51
C TYR A 786 -20.79 -10.38 38.78
N ASP A 787 -19.62 -10.99 38.97
CA ASP A 787 -19.25 -11.79 40.14
C ASP A 787 -17.92 -11.33 40.73
N ALA A 788 -17.99 -10.39 41.68
CA ALA A 788 -16.83 -9.77 42.32
C ALA A 788 -15.88 -10.71 43.10
N ASP A 789 -16.19 -12.00 43.15
CA ASP A 789 -15.31 -13.03 43.72
C ASP A 789 -14.51 -13.79 42.61
N GLU A 790 -14.73 -13.51 41.32
CA GLU A 790 -14.08 -14.14 40.16
C GLU A 790 -13.67 -13.13 39.10
N THR A 791 -12.44 -13.25 38.56
CA THR A 791 -11.94 -12.30 37.54
C THR A 791 -11.35 -12.97 36.30
N LYS A 792 -11.12 -14.28 36.38
CA LYS A 792 -10.37 -15.04 35.38
C LYS A 792 -10.92 -16.43 35.21
N ASP A 793 -10.91 -16.88 33.97
CA ASP A 793 -11.19 -18.27 33.58
C ASP A 793 -9.98 -18.81 32.79
N SER A 794 -9.01 -19.42 33.50
CA SER A 794 -7.73 -19.80 32.90
C SER A 794 -7.84 -20.90 31.84
N ASP A 795 -8.88 -21.72 31.87
CA ASP A 795 -9.12 -22.80 30.91
C ASP A 795 -10.41 -22.66 30.08
N ASN A 796 -11.16 -21.58 30.30
CA ASN A 796 -12.37 -21.18 29.58
C ASN A 796 -13.52 -22.18 29.74
N ASP A 797 -13.67 -22.76 30.93
CA ASP A 797 -14.69 -23.77 31.20
C ASP A 797 -16.00 -23.23 31.78
N GLY A 798 -16.01 -21.94 32.11
CA GLY A 798 -17.14 -21.20 32.66
C GLY A 798 -17.21 -21.18 34.19
N VAL A 799 -16.23 -21.74 34.90
CA VAL A 799 -16.05 -21.63 36.35
C VAL A 799 -14.82 -20.75 36.62
N GLY A 800 -14.98 -19.71 37.43
CA GLY A 800 -13.86 -18.80 37.71
C GLY A 800 -12.76 -19.46 38.55
N ASP A 801 -11.52 -19.06 38.29
CA ASP A 801 -10.30 -19.61 38.90
C ASP A 801 -10.32 -19.70 40.44
N ASN A 802 -11.08 -18.84 41.15
CA ASN A 802 -11.14 -18.86 42.62
C ASN A 802 -12.09 -19.95 43.15
N SER A 803 -13.12 -20.30 42.38
CA SER A 803 -14.11 -21.35 42.68
C SER A 803 -13.74 -22.70 42.04
N ASP A 804 -12.90 -22.66 41.01
CA ASP A 804 -12.42 -23.82 40.29
C ASP A 804 -11.36 -24.61 41.10
N LEU A 805 -11.63 -25.90 41.32
CA LEU A 805 -10.69 -26.82 41.98
C LEU A 805 -9.61 -27.35 41.02
N CYS A 806 -9.82 -27.22 39.72
CA CYS A 806 -8.93 -27.59 38.62
C CYS A 806 -8.72 -26.45 37.58
N PRO A 807 -8.13 -25.27 37.93
CA PRO A 807 -8.00 -24.04 37.08
C PRO A 807 -7.15 -24.13 35.80
N SER A 808 -7.00 -25.31 35.22
CA SER A 808 -6.22 -25.57 34.01
C SER A 808 -6.75 -26.78 33.23
N GLU A 809 -7.91 -27.32 33.62
CA GLU A 809 -8.58 -28.47 33.05
C GLU A 809 -10.02 -28.11 32.62
N ASP A 810 -10.19 -27.74 31.35
CA ASP A 810 -11.51 -27.45 30.75
C ASP A 810 -12.56 -28.56 31.00
N ALA A 811 -13.50 -28.28 31.91
CA ALA A 811 -14.59 -29.16 32.30
C ALA A 811 -15.97 -28.78 31.71
N SER A 812 -16.03 -27.87 30.72
CA SER A 812 -17.23 -27.27 30.09
C SER A 812 -18.39 -28.24 29.77
N ASN A 813 -18.11 -29.54 29.60
CA ASN A 813 -19.08 -30.55 29.19
C ASN A 813 -19.12 -31.80 30.09
N LYS A 814 -18.42 -31.77 31.24
CA LYS A 814 -18.28 -32.92 32.14
C LYS A 814 -18.25 -32.55 33.62
N ASP A 815 -18.63 -31.34 33.99
CA ASP A 815 -18.75 -30.92 35.39
C ASP A 815 -20.22 -30.94 35.84
N VAL A 816 -20.63 -31.98 36.57
CA VAL A 816 -22.01 -32.17 37.06
C VAL A 816 -22.21 -31.50 38.42
N ASP A 817 -21.18 -31.38 39.24
CA ASP A 817 -21.26 -30.77 40.57
C ASP A 817 -20.74 -29.33 40.66
N GLN A 818 -20.31 -28.76 39.53
CA GLN A 818 -19.90 -27.38 39.31
C GLN A 818 -18.66 -26.99 40.13
N ASP A 819 -17.70 -27.91 40.24
CA ASP A 819 -16.44 -27.69 40.96
C ASP A 819 -15.24 -27.34 40.05
N GLY A 820 -15.47 -27.19 38.75
CA GLY A 820 -14.46 -26.87 37.73
C GLY A 820 -13.58 -28.06 37.33
N CYS A 821 -13.91 -29.28 37.79
CA CYS A 821 -13.18 -30.49 37.41
C CYS A 821 -14.03 -31.42 36.52
N ILE A 822 -13.35 -32.19 35.66
CA ILE A 822 -14.02 -33.23 34.87
C ILE A 822 -14.52 -34.36 35.80
N ASP A 823 -15.83 -34.57 35.85
CA ASP A 823 -16.41 -35.74 36.48
C ASP A 823 -16.05 -37.02 35.72
N GLU A 824 -15.39 -37.95 36.40
CA GLU A 824 -15.34 -39.32 35.93
C GLU A 824 -16.74 -39.95 36.01
N SER A 825 -17.44 -39.95 34.88
CA SER A 825 -18.81 -40.48 34.71
C SER A 825 -19.12 -41.71 35.58
N GLU A 826 -19.89 -41.51 36.65
CA GLU A 826 -20.64 -42.57 37.30
C GLU A 826 -21.80 -42.98 36.38
N ASN A 827 -21.66 -44.11 35.70
CA ASN A 827 -22.76 -44.75 34.99
C ASN A 827 -23.79 -45.34 35.98
N ASN A 828 -24.82 -44.51 36.26
CA ASN A 828 -26.25 -44.85 36.42
C ASN A 828 -26.72 -45.74 37.60
N SER A 829 -27.43 -45.09 38.53
CA SER A 829 -28.85 -45.33 38.87
C SER A 829 -29.46 -46.75 38.72
N ASN A 830 -29.41 -47.50 39.84
CA ASN A 830 -30.45 -48.31 40.52
C ASN A 830 -31.63 -49.01 39.78
N ASP A 831 -31.65 -50.35 39.78
CA ASP A 831 -32.43 -51.20 40.72
C ASP A 831 -32.09 -52.69 40.53
N GLY A 832 -31.65 -53.34 41.62
CA GLY A 832 -32.05 -54.72 41.88
C GLY A 832 -31.12 -55.86 41.46
N ASN A 833 -30.44 -56.41 42.47
CA ASN A 833 -30.07 -57.84 42.61
C ASN A 833 -28.82 -58.39 41.87
N SER A 834 -27.96 -59.02 42.69
CA SER A 834 -27.04 -60.15 42.41
C SER A 834 -25.57 -59.90 41.97
N GLN A 835 -24.66 -60.20 42.91
CA GLN A 835 -23.49 -61.11 42.84
C GLN A 835 -22.45 -61.04 41.67
N ASN A 836 -21.19 -60.72 41.98
CA ASN A 836 -20.03 -61.65 42.17
C ASN A 836 -18.66 -61.02 41.85
N ASP A 837 -17.73 -61.11 42.81
CA ASP A 837 -16.27 -61.00 42.61
C ASP A 837 -15.77 -62.13 41.68
N ALA A 838 -14.96 -61.80 40.67
CA ALA A 838 -14.37 -62.77 39.75
C ALA A 838 -12.87 -63.02 40.04
N VAL A 839 -12.67 -64.20 40.62
CA VAL A 839 -11.47 -65.04 40.77
C VAL A 839 -10.70 -65.22 39.44
N CYS A 840 -9.35 -65.35 39.48
CA CYS A 840 -8.54 -65.65 38.28
C CYS A 840 -8.61 -67.14 37.86
N SER A 841 -8.32 -67.46 36.60
CA SER A 841 -8.40 -68.84 36.07
C SER A 841 -7.08 -69.62 36.19
N PHE A 842 -7.13 -70.87 36.68
CA PHE A 842 -5.94 -71.71 36.90
C PHE A 842 -5.04 -71.82 35.66
N GLY A 843 -3.77 -71.46 35.82
CA GLY A 843 -2.76 -71.50 34.77
C GLY A 843 -2.58 -70.21 33.97
N GLN A 844 -3.36 -69.15 34.22
CA GLN A 844 -3.06 -67.81 33.68
C GLN A 844 -1.74 -67.27 34.26
N VAL A 845 -0.97 -66.56 33.44
CA VAL A 845 0.29 -65.91 33.83
C VAL A 845 0.21 -64.40 33.61
N LYS A 846 0.72 -63.62 34.56
CA LYS A 846 0.95 -62.17 34.42
C LYS A 846 2.32 -61.81 34.99
N ASN A 847 2.95 -60.78 34.44
CA ASN A 847 4.21 -60.25 34.95
C ASN A 847 3.91 -58.96 35.73
N VAL A 848 4.43 -58.85 36.96
CA VAL A 848 4.29 -57.66 37.80
C VAL A 848 5.69 -57.35 38.37
N ASP A 849 6.19 -56.16 38.03
CA ASP A 849 7.57 -55.72 38.28
C ASP A 849 8.62 -56.70 37.72
N CYS A 850 9.49 -57.24 38.59
CA CYS A 850 10.55 -58.18 38.21
C CYS A 850 10.15 -59.66 38.39
N ASN A 851 8.88 -59.96 38.69
CA ASN A 851 8.39 -61.30 39.06
C ASN A 851 7.30 -61.83 38.13
N ASP A 852 7.38 -63.13 37.81
CA ASP A 852 6.36 -63.85 37.06
C ASP A 852 5.32 -64.49 38.02
N CYS A 853 4.04 -64.21 37.79
CA CYS A 853 2.91 -64.69 38.60
C CYS A 853 2.04 -65.67 37.83
N VAL A 854 1.72 -66.83 38.43
CA VAL A 854 0.84 -67.86 37.88
C VAL A 854 -0.39 -68.00 38.78
N CYS A 855 -1.60 -67.99 38.20
CA CYS A 855 -2.83 -68.23 38.93
C CYS A 855 -2.94 -69.70 39.36
N SER A 856 -3.09 -69.93 40.66
CA SER A 856 -3.13 -71.26 41.28
C SER A 856 -4.51 -71.91 41.18
N ASN A 857 -4.59 -73.20 41.52
CA ASN A 857 -5.85 -73.99 41.42
C ASN A 857 -6.95 -73.50 42.38
N SER A 858 -6.61 -72.62 43.35
CA SER A 858 -7.58 -71.97 44.24
C SER A 858 -8.09 -70.64 43.70
N GLY A 859 -7.56 -70.15 42.57
CA GLY A 859 -7.99 -68.88 41.96
C GLY A 859 -7.26 -67.64 42.48
N ASP A 860 -6.15 -67.84 43.21
CA ASP A 860 -5.25 -66.79 43.69
C ASP A 860 -3.95 -66.76 42.89
N TRP A 861 -3.38 -65.56 42.71
CA TRP A 861 -2.08 -65.37 42.04
C TRP A 861 -0.90 -65.79 42.92
N VAL A 862 0.01 -66.61 42.40
CA VAL A 862 1.25 -67.03 43.08
C VAL A 862 2.46 -66.61 42.24
N CYS A 863 3.30 -65.74 42.79
CA CYS A 863 4.44 -65.15 42.09
C CYS A 863 5.77 -65.73 42.58
N THR A 864 6.77 -65.85 41.69
CA THR A 864 8.14 -66.18 42.10
C THR A 864 8.82 -64.93 42.66
N GLU A 865 9.17 -64.89 43.93
CA GLU A 865 9.97 -63.79 44.50
C GLU A 865 11.42 -63.87 44.03
N LYS A 866 11.87 -62.92 43.21
CA LYS A 866 13.28 -62.56 43.09
C LYS A 866 13.52 -61.24 43.84
N ALA A 867 14.49 -61.25 44.74
CA ALA A 867 14.92 -60.05 45.45
C ALA A 867 15.55 -59.06 44.46
N CYS A 868 14.84 -57.98 44.18
CA CYS A 868 15.38 -56.80 43.52
C CYS A 868 16.06 -55.96 44.63
N GLU A 869 17.41 -55.86 44.61
CA GLU A 869 18.20 -55.21 45.68
C GLU A 869 17.89 -53.71 45.80
N GLN A 870 17.60 -53.27 47.02
CA GLN A 870 17.43 -51.88 47.44
C GLN A 870 18.65 -51.37 48.24
N ALA A 871 18.91 -50.06 48.16
CA ALA A 871 19.36 -49.22 49.28
C ALA A 871 19.06 -47.75 48.92
N SER A 872 18.08 -47.04 49.52
CA SER A 872 18.13 -46.29 50.80
C SER A 872 19.31 -45.30 50.88
N SER A 873 19.23 -44.04 51.33
CA SER A 873 18.18 -43.14 51.81
C SER A 873 18.85 -41.78 52.11
N LEU A 874 18.10 -40.69 51.92
CA LEU A 874 18.14 -39.39 52.61
C LEU A 874 19.30 -38.38 52.42
N GLU A 875 18.83 -37.16 52.13
CA GLU A 875 19.36 -35.80 52.36
C GLU A 875 20.33 -35.11 51.36
N SER A 876 19.83 -33.95 50.92
CA SER A 876 20.53 -32.70 50.51
C SER A 876 20.95 -32.48 49.04
N GLU A 877 20.86 -31.19 48.66
CA GLU A 877 21.40 -30.53 47.45
C GLU A 877 20.53 -30.37 46.20
N SER A 878 19.48 -29.54 46.31
CA SER A 878 19.04 -28.68 45.20
C SER A 878 19.87 -27.38 45.17
N SER A 879 21.12 -27.44 44.68
CA SER A 879 21.96 -26.24 44.49
C SER A 879 22.93 -26.31 43.30
N GLN A 880 22.80 -27.28 42.37
CA GLN A 880 23.75 -27.41 41.24
C GLN A 880 23.15 -27.26 39.84
N LYS A 881 21.83 -27.29 39.64
CA LYS A 881 21.24 -27.06 38.31
C LYS A 881 21.01 -25.59 37.97
N THR A 882 20.73 -24.73 38.96
CA THR A 882 20.59 -23.29 38.76
C THR A 882 21.94 -22.62 38.48
N THR A 883 23.01 -23.07 39.14
CA THR A 883 24.37 -22.51 38.97
C THR A 883 24.95 -22.77 37.59
N LEU A 884 24.64 -23.91 36.94
CA LEU A 884 25.17 -24.23 35.61
C LEU A 884 24.48 -23.40 34.51
N ILE A 885 23.16 -23.17 34.64
CA ILE A 885 22.38 -22.35 33.70
C ILE A 885 22.76 -20.86 33.86
N VAL A 886 22.93 -20.38 35.10
CA VAL A 886 23.39 -19.01 35.38
C VAL A 886 24.82 -18.78 34.89
N ILE A 887 25.72 -19.77 34.97
CA ILE A 887 27.10 -19.65 34.43
C ILE A 887 27.09 -19.61 32.90
N ILE A 888 26.21 -20.36 32.23
CA ILE A 888 26.11 -20.34 30.76
C ILE A 888 25.54 -19.00 30.27
N ILE A 889 24.50 -18.48 30.93
CA ILE A 889 23.93 -17.16 30.60
C ILE A 889 24.92 -16.03 30.93
N ALA A 890 25.64 -16.12 32.05
CA ALA A 890 26.69 -15.15 32.39
C ALA A 890 27.88 -15.19 31.42
N LEU A 891 28.25 -16.35 30.90
CA LEU A 891 29.30 -16.48 29.89
C LEU A 891 28.88 -15.88 28.54
N ILE A 892 27.60 -16.06 28.15
CA ILE A 892 27.01 -15.46 26.95
C ILE A 892 26.97 -13.93 27.09
N PHE A 893 26.54 -13.40 28.24
CA PHE A 893 26.54 -11.97 28.52
C PHE A 893 27.96 -11.36 28.59
N ILE A 894 28.94 -12.08 29.15
CA ILE A 894 30.34 -11.62 29.19
C ILE A 894 30.94 -11.59 27.77
N THR A 895 30.59 -12.54 26.88
CA THR A 895 31.02 -12.48 25.47
C THR A 895 30.37 -11.34 24.71
N ILE A 896 29.08 -11.05 24.95
CA ILE A 896 28.38 -9.94 24.29
C ILE A 896 28.92 -8.59 24.76
N ILE A 897 29.15 -8.41 26.07
CA ILE A 897 29.73 -7.18 26.67
C ILE A 897 31.19 -7.00 26.24
N SER A 898 31.95 -8.08 26.08
CA SER A 898 33.34 -8.01 25.59
C SER A 898 33.43 -7.59 24.12
N VAL A 899 32.45 -7.96 23.28
CA VAL A 899 32.40 -7.55 21.87
C VAL A 899 31.95 -6.09 21.73
N THR A 900 30.99 -5.63 22.54
CA THR A 900 30.57 -4.22 22.55
C THR A 900 31.64 -3.27 23.14
N LEU A 901 32.38 -3.69 24.17
CA LEU A 901 33.50 -2.89 24.71
C LEU A 901 34.74 -2.86 23.78
N PHE A 902 34.94 -3.88 22.94
CA PHE A 902 36.04 -3.88 21.95
C PHE A 902 35.74 -2.99 20.74
N LEU A 903 34.45 -2.78 20.41
CA LEU A 903 34.01 -1.88 19.35
C LEU A 903 33.85 -0.42 19.82
N GLY A 904 33.61 -0.18 21.12
CA GLY A 904 33.43 1.16 21.70
C GLY A 904 34.70 1.94 22.09
N SER A 905 35.90 1.34 22.06
CA SER A 905 37.13 1.95 22.61
C SER A 905 38.15 2.47 21.59
N ARG A 906 37.78 2.75 20.33
CA ARG A 906 38.68 3.42 19.37
C ARG A 906 38.09 4.68 18.75
N LYS A 907 37.89 5.72 19.59
CA LYS A 907 37.97 7.11 19.11
C LYS A 907 38.74 8.00 20.10
N ASN A 908 39.66 8.77 19.53
CA ASN A 908 40.36 9.97 20.01
C ASN A 908 41.75 9.77 20.67
N ASN A 909 42.84 9.92 19.90
CA ASN A 909 43.41 11.25 19.60
C ASN A 909 44.72 11.21 18.76
N SER A 910 44.80 12.21 17.88
CA SER A 910 45.96 12.97 17.38
C SER A 910 47.07 12.34 16.52
N ASP A 911 47.23 13.00 15.36
CA ASP A 911 48.46 13.38 14.64
C ASP A 911 49.07 12.48 13.54
N PHE A 912 49.11 13.11 12.35
CA PHE A 912 50.19 13.16 11.36
C PHE A 912 50.51 11.95 10.46
N SER A 913 50.17 12.17 9.18
CA SER A 913 51.01 12.03 7.96
C SER A 913 51.42 10.67 7.40
N GLN A 914 51.25 10.61 6.06
CA GLN A 914 52.07 9.93 5.03
C GLN A 914 51.89 8.43 4.78
N TRP A 915 51.51 8.16 3.51
CA TRP A 915 51.99 7.10 2.60
C TRP A 915 51.64 5.65 2.97
N ASP A 916 51.40 4.71 2.05
CA ASP A 916 51.20 4.63 0.60
C ASP A 916 50.82 3.15 0.35
N SER A 917 50.03 2.89 -0.69
CA SER A 917 49.85 1.63 -1.44
C SER A 917 49.72 0.28 -0.71
N THR A 918 48.65 -0.48 -1.00
CA THR A 918 48.73 -1.64 -1.92
C THR A 918 47.34 -2.27 -2.17
N GLU A 919 46.96 -2.24 -3.45
CA GLU A 919 46.28 -3.27 -4.25
C GLU A 919 45.03 -4.00 -3.70
N GLU A 920 43.85 -3.54 -4.15
CA GLU A 920 42.71 -4.42 -4.44
C GLU A 920 42.54 -4.59 -5.96
N VAL A 921 42.42 -5.85 -6.37
CA VAL A 921 42.28 -6.30 -7.76
C VAL A 921 40.85 -6.03 -8.22
N LYS A 922 40.62 -4.94 -8.96
CA LYS A 922 39.39 -4.74 -9.74
C LYS A 922 39.48 -5.50 -11.07
N MET A 923 38.56 -6.43 -11.31
CA MET A 923 38.38 -7.04 -12.64
C MET A 923 37.83 -5.97 -13.61
N LYS A 924 38.67 -5.56 -14.56
CA LYS A 924 38.30 -4.73 -15.72
C LYS A 924 37.60 -5.58 -16.78
N LEU A 925 36.37 -5.21 -17.16
CA LEU A 925 35.83 -5.57 -18.47
C LEU A 925 36.37 -4.59 -19.53
N PRO A 926 36.63 -5.06 -20.77
CA PRO A 926 37.21 -4.22 -21.82
C PRO A 926 36.17 -3.22 -22.40
N PRO A 927 36.61 -2.05 -22.89
CA PRO A 927 35.73 -1.00 -23.38
C PRO A 927 35.05 -1.42 -24.70
N ARG A 928 33.72 -1.32 -24.76
CA ARG A 928 32.97 -1.38 -26.01
C ARG A 928 33.09 -0.03 -26.72
N LYS A 929 33.40 -0.06 -28.02
CA LYS A 929 33.37 1.14 -28.88
C LYS A 929 31.91 1.49 -29.22
N PRO A 930 31.56 2.78 -29.29
CA PRO A 930 30.24 3.19 -29.77
C PRO A 930 30.07 2.91 -31.27
N PRO A 931 28.87 2.52 -31.74
CA PRO A 931 28.56 2.45 -33.17
C PRO A 931 28.41 3.87 -33.77
N ALA A 932 28.62 3.97 -35.07
CA ALA A 932 28.64 5.20 -35.86
C ALA A 932 27.24 5.62 -36.34
#